data_AF-A0A2P2M408-F1
#
_entry.id   AF-A0A2P2M408-F1
#
_cell.length_a   1.000
_cell.length_b   1.000
_cell.length_c   1.000
_cell.angle_alpha   90.00
_cell.angle_beta   90.00
_cell.angle_gamma   90.00
#
_symmetry.space_group_name_H-M   'P 1'
#
loop_
_entity.id
_entity.type
_entity.pdbx_description
1 polymer ?
#
loop_
_entity_poly.entity_id
_entity_poly.type
_entity_poly.pdbx_seq_one_letter_code
_entity_poly.pdbx_strand_id
1 'polypeptide(L)'
;MKQAVQFPSGSDISVKSEHLASCDNGNAFSKLSFYLEGKELDQSLTIYQAILQQKFRLDMEMNAGAKLWSQVHTLTYRMSVEPQDDHARGHSTPTQDSCSLDKIRAHLQGTSLFSSVFDHELTSDMDKLSPSYDILFLLKSLECMNRFAFHLLSCGKLHAFADGLIDNLDYLRVVVHSVSQNEFVSSKLTEKLEQQMRDPMAVSTGGMPLWCNQLMVSCPFLFSFETKCKYFRLSVFGSQKVQAQIPAQNNLGVLRDRRLTASNLSRKKFLVLRDQILESAFQMMDLYAHINLPIEVVYDEEVGTGLGPTLEFYTLVSHEFQKIGLGMWREDYGSPTAMKTLQTENSGFIMSPFGLFPRPRPSITDASDGKQFPEVLKKFVLLGKVVAKALQEGRVLDLPISKAFYKLILGQELNLFDVQSFDPELGRTLLEFLALANRKKNLGLFSGENSSSRIDTSFRNTRIEDLCIDFTLPGHPDCILASGPDHQMVNMDNLEEYVALVVDATVHGGISRQVEAFKSGFNQVFPIKHLQIFTEEEVERLLCGERDLWDFNELIDHIKFDHGYTASSPPISNLLEIIREFNYEERRAFLQFVTGAPRLPPGGLASLNPKLTIVRKHFSKCQDADLPSVMTCANYLKLPPYSSKDKMREKLLYAITEGQGSFHLS
;
A
#
# COMPACT_ATOMS: atom_id res chain seq x y z
N MET A 1 -5.12 -28.49 -70.62
CA MET A 1 -4.37 -28.57 -71.90
C MET A 1 -4.09 -27.14 -72.34
N LYS A 2 -2.82 -26.88 -72.74
CA LYS A 2 -2.19 -25.60 -73.12
C LYS A 2 -1.85 -24.63 -71.97
N GLN A 3 -0.73 -23.92 -71.95
CA GLN A 3 0.68 -24.13 -72.30
C GLN A 3 1.38 -22.84 -71.78
N ALA A 4 2.60 -22.99 -71.27
CA ALA A 4 3.41 -21.94 -70.64
C ALA A 4 3.96 -20.87 -71.62
N VAL A 5 4.74 -19.92 -71.05
CA VAL A 5 5.82 -19.04 -71.62
C VAL A 5 5.48 -17.54 -71.47
N GLN A 6 6.32 -16.60 -70.95
CA GLN A 6 7.68 -16.53 -70.40
C GLN A 6 7.80 -15.23 -69.57
N PHE A 7 8.65 -15.22 -68.52
CA PHE A 7 9.16 -14.01 -67.86
C PHE A 7 10.54 -13.62 -68.44
N PRO A 8 10.93 -12.35 -68.40
CA PRO A 8 12.33 -11.97 -68.32
C PRO A 8 12.71 -11.48 -66.90
N SER A 9 13.72 -12.15 -66.34
CA SER A 9 14.76 -11.62 -65.45
C SER A 9 15.46 -10.41 -66.10
N GLY A 10 16.04 -9.40 -65.46
CA GLY A 10 16.37 -9.10 -64.07
C GLY A 10 17.48 -8.04 -64.12
N SER A 11 17.51 -7.08 -63.18
CA SER A 11 18.75 -6.44 -62.71
C SER A 11 18.50 -5.61 -61.43
N ASP A 12 19.12 -6.11 -60.35
CA ASP A 12 19.85 -5.39 -59.30
C ASP A 12 19.12 -4.40 -58.37
N ILE A 13 18.52 -4.96 -57.33
CA ILE A 13 18.32 -4.26 -56.05
C ILE A 13 19.51 -4.59 -55.15
N SER A 14 20.43 -3.63 -55.02
CA SER A 14 21.49 -3.63 -54.01
C SER A 14 20.87 -3.46 -52.61
N VAL A 15 20.73 -4.57 -51.89
CA VAL A 15 20.50 -4.60 -50.45
C VAL A 15 21.84 -4.34 -49.75
N LYS A 16 22.02 -3.15 -49.16
CA LYS A 16 23.03 -2.97 -48.11
C LYS A 16 22.39 -3.35 -46.78
N SER A 17 22.79 -4.50 -46.23
CA SER A 17 22.59 -4.81 -44.82
C SER A 17 23.65 -4.08 -44.01
N GLU A 18 23.24 -3.16 -43.16
CA GLU A 18 24.05 -2.75 -42.02
C GLU A 18 23.39 -3.26 -40.75
N HIS A 19 24.23 -3.90 -39.94
CA HIS A 19 23.91 -4.64 -38.74
C HIS A 19 23.16 -3.78 -37.71
N LEU A 20 21.97 -4.21 -37.31
CA LEU A 20 21.35 -3.77 -36.05
C LEU A 20 22.05 -4.47 -34.89
N ALA A 21 23.13 -3.85 -34.42
CA ALA A 21 23.67 -4.10 -33.09
C ALA A 21 22.76 -3.43 -32.06
N SER A 22 22.46 -4.17 -31.00
CA SER A 22 21.75 -3.73 -29.81
C SER A 22 22.35 -2.47 -29.21
N CYS A 23 21.51 -1.48 -28.86
CA CYS A 23 21.77 -0.62 -27.72
C CYS A 23 20.45 -0.15 -27.10
N ASP A 24 20.34 -0.56 -25.84
CA ASP A 24 19.48 -0.09 -24.76
C ASP A 24 19.53 1.45 -24.64
N ASN A 25 18.37 2.09 -24.45
CA ASN A 25 18.14 3.35 -23.72
C ASN A 25 16.71 3.86 -24.00
N GLY A 26 15.76 3.37 -23.22
CA GLY A 26 14.38 3.85 -23.22
C GLY A 26 14.22 5.12 -22.39
N ASN A 27 14.12 6.28 -23.06
CA ASN A 27 13.18 7.39 -22.78
C ASN A 27 13.69 8.68 -23.44
N ALA A 28 13.41 8.83 -24.73
CA ALA A 28 13.29 10.13 -25.37
C ALA A 28 11.95 10.11 -26.13
N PHE A 29 10.94 10.81 -25.62
CA PHE A 29 9.71 11.02 -26.38
C PHE A 29 10.05 11.98 -27.54
N SER A 30 10.18 11.44 -28.75
CA SER A 30 10.33 12.25 -29.96
C SER A 30 9.11 13.18 -30.11
N LYS A 31 9.27 14.48 -29.85
CA LYS A 31 8.18 15.46 -29.97
C LYS A 31 7.89 15.68 -31.46
N LEU A 32 6.67 15.38 -31.88
CA LEU A 32 6.16 15.63 -33.23
C LEU A 32 5.48 17.00 -33.24
N SER A 33 6.03 17.95 -34.01
CA SER A 33 5.37 19.23 -34.28
C SER A 33 4.55 19.13 -35.56
N PHE A 34 3.27 19.49 -35.47
CA PHE A 34 2.34 19.52 -36.61
C PHE A 34 2.21 20.95 -37.14
N TYR A 35 2.14 21.08 -38.45
CA TYR A 35 2.01 22.34 -39.18
C TYR A 35 0.79 22.28 -40.11
N LEU A 36 0.03 23.37 -40.15
CA LEU A 36 -1.04 23.59 -41.12
C LEU A 36 -0.67 24.79 -41.99
N GLU A 37 -0.58 24.60 -43.31
CA GLU A 37 -0.18 25.65 -44.27
C GLU A 37 1.11 26.41 -43.88
N GLY A 38 2.05 25.71 -43.23
CA GLY A 38 3.34 26.26 -42.78
C GLY A 38 3.34 26.95 -41.42
N LYS A 39 2.20 27.03 -40.70
CA LYS A 39 2.13 27.51 -39.31
C LYS A 39 2.07 26.35 -38.32
N GLU A 40 2.88 26.41 -37.27
CA GLU A 40 2.91 25.41 -36.21
C GLU A 40 1.60 25.42 -35.42
N LEU A 41 1.04 24.23 -35.17
CA LEU A 41 -0.15 24.04 -34.36
C LEU A 41 0.26 23.89 -32.89
N ASP A 42 -0.55 24.47 -32.01
CA ASP A 42 -0.36 24.35 -30.57
C ASP A 42 -0.49 22.88 -30.13
N GLN A 43 0.55 22.36 -29.48
CA GLN A 43 0.65 20.97 -29.03
C GLN A 43 -0.27 20.67 -27.83
N SER A 44 -0.79 21.70 -27.17
CA SER A 44 -1.73 21.56 -26.04
C SER A 44 -3.18 21.36 -26.48
N LEU A 45 -3.48 21.57 -27.77
CA LEU A 45 -4.82 21.48 -28.34
C LEU A 45 -4.96 20.27 -29.25
N THR A 46 -6.19 19.74 -29.37
CA THR A 46 -6.47 18.75 -30.43
C THR A 46 -6.30 19.39 -31.81
N ILE A 47 -5.86 18.62 -32.81
CA ILE A 47 -5.70 19.09 -34.20
C ILE A 47 -6.97 19.80 -34.69
N TYR A 48 -8.14 19.27 -34.33
CA TYR A 48 -9.43 19.88 -34.64
C TYR A 48 -9.58 21.29 -34.03
N GLN A 49 -9.33 21.45 -32.72
CA GLN A 49 -9.39 22.74 -32.04
C GLN A 49 -8.38 23.74 -32.60
N ALA A 50 -7.17 23.29 -32.94
CA ALA A 50 -6.11 24.13 -33.48
C ALA A 50 -6.46 24.64 -34.90
N ILE A 51 -7.02 23.79 -35.77
CA ILE A 51 -7.52 24.20 -37.10
C ILE A 51 -8.70 25.18 -36.96
N LEU A 52 -9.59 24.93 -36.00
CA LEU A 52 -10.79 25.76 -35.77
C LEU A 52 -10.41 27.15 -35.25
N GLN A 53 -9.46 27.25 -34.32
CA GLN A 53 -8.92 28.53 -33.85
C GLN A 53 -8.18 29.32 -34.96
N GLN A 54 -7.42 28.65 -35.83
CA GLN A 54 -6.76 29.34 -36.95
C GLN A 54 -7.76 29.92 -37.96
N LYS A 55 -8.87 29.21 -38.26
CA LYS A 55 -9.91 29.76 -39.15
C LYS A 55 -10.68 30.92 -38.52
N PHE A 56 -10.98 30.85 -37.22
CA PHE A 56 -11.61 31.98 -36.50
C PHE A 56 -10.71 33.22 -36.45
N ARG A 57 -9.38 33.06 -36.50
CA ARG A 57 -8.44 34.19 -36.57
C ARG A 57 -8.35 34.84 -37.95
N LEU A 58 -8.76 34.16 -39.02
CA LEU A 58 -8.65 34.65 -40.40
C LEU A 58 -9.97 35.22 -40.95
N ASP A 59 -11.12 34.67 -40.55
CA ASP A 59 -12.44 35.15 -41.00
C ASP A 59 -13.23 35.78 -39.83
N MET A 60 -13.33 37.11 -39.83
CA MET A 60 -14.19 37.89 -38.93
C MET A 60 -15.68 37.86 -39.36
N GLU A 61 -16.24 36.74 -39.85
CA GLU A 61 -17.68 36.61 -40.10
C GLU A 61 -18.24 35.20 -39.82
N MET A 62 -19.39 35.18 -39.14
CA MET A 62 -20.08 33.98 -38.63
C MET A 62 -20.70 33.13 -39.75
N ASN A 63 -19.97 32.13 -40.28
CA ASN A 63 -20.57 30.95 -40.93
C ASN A 63 -19.57 29.78 -41.14
N ALA A 64 -18.84 29.39 -40.09
CA ALA A 64 -17.74 28.41 -40.17
C ALA A 64 -18.16 26.92 -40.17
N GLY A 65 -19.44 26.58 -39.96
CA GLY A 65 -19.87 25.19 -39.73
C GLY A 65 -19.80 24.26 -40.96
N ALA A 66 -20.23 24.73 -42.13
CA ALA A 66 -20.41 23.86 -43.31
C ALA A 66 -19.15 23.72 -44.20
N LYS A 67 -18.25 24.71 -44.19
CA LYS A 67 -17.01 24.70 -44.99
C LYS A 67 -15.85 23.95 -44.33
N LEU A 68 -15.93 23.65 -43.02
CA LEU A 68 -14.87 22.92 -42.31
C LEU A 68 -14.80 21.44 -42.72
N TRP A 69 -15.96 20.81 -42.91
CA TRP A 69 -16.07 19.38 -43.23
C TRP A 69 -15.92 19.06 -44.72
N SER A 70 -15.97 20.07 -45.58
CA SER A 70 -15.88 19.92 -47.04
C SER A 70 -14.51 20.26 -47.62
N GLN A 71 -13.57 20.77 -46.80
CA GLN A 71 -12.21 21.11 -47.22
C GLN A 71 -11.19 20.08 -46.76
N VAL A 72 -10.31 19.69 -47.68
CA VAL A 72 -9.14 18.84 -47.38
C VAL A 72 -8.05 19.74 -46.78
N HIS A 73 -7.63 19.43 -45.56
CA HIS A 73 -6.57 20.15 -44.87
C HIS A 73 -5.27 19.33 -44.92
N THR A 74 -4.24 19.86 -45.59
CA THR A 74 -2.93 19.21 -45.68
C THR A 74 -2.09 19.57 -44.45
N LEU A 75 -1.84 18.57 -43.59
CA LEU A 75 -0.98 18.69 -42.42
C LEU A 75 0.43 18.19 -42.76
N THR A 76 1.44 18.97 -42.42
CA THR A 76 2.85 18.54 -42.48
C THR A 76 3.36 18.36 -41.06
N TYR A 77 4.21 17.36 -40.82
CA TYR A 77 4.82 17.14 -39.51
C TYR A 77 6.33 17.21 -39.63
N ARG A 78 7.00 17.70 -38.58
CA ARG A 78 8.44 17.56 -38.42
C ARG A 78 8.75 16.91 -37.08
N MET A 79 9.76 16.06 -37.09
CA MET A 79 10.37 15.55 -35.87
C MET A 79 11.31 16.63 -35.34
N SER A 80 11.03 17.19 -34.16
CA SER A 80 11.95 18.12 -33.53
C SER A 80 13.02 17.31 -32.80
N VAL A 81 14.24 17.32 -33.34
CA VAL A 81 15.44 16.97 -32.57
C VAL A 81 15.87 18.26 -31.90
N GLU A 82 15.77 18.36 -30.58
CA GLU A 82 16.30 19.52 -29.86
C GLU A 82 17.82 19.61 -30.12
N PRO A 83 18.35 20.80 -30.45
CA PRO A 83 19.79 21.00 -30.48
C PRO A 83 20.33 20.91 -29.04
N GLN A 84 21.41 20.15 -28.88
CA GLN A 84 22.20 20.12 -27.66
C GLN A 84 22.82 21.51 -27.45
N ASP A 85 22.23 22.32 -26.58
CA ASP A 85 22.86 23.55 -26.09
C ASP A 85 23.92 23.18 -25.06
N ASP A 86 25.19 23.21 -25.50
CA ASP A 86 26.39 23.29 -24.67
C ASP A 86 26.41 24.62 -23.90
N HIS A 87 25.58 24.72 -22.87
CA HIS A 87 25.80 25.67 -21.78
C HIS A 87 26.06 24.91 -20.49
N ALA A 88 27.35 24.77 -20.20
CA ALA A 88 27.89 24.40 -18.91
C ALA A 88 27.42 25.37 -17.81
N ARG A 89 26.20 25.17 -17.31
CA ARG A 89 25.86 25.45 -15.92
C ARG A 89 26.21 24.20 -15.14
N GLY A 90 27.22 24.32 -14.29
CA GLY A 90 27.66 23.26 -13.40
C GLY A 90 26.48 22.70 -12.62
N HIS A 91 25.98 21.56 -13.08
CA HIS A 91 25.39 20.58 -12.19
C HIS A 91 26.54 20.13 -11.28
N SER A 92 26.60 20.71 -10.10
CA SER A 92 27.11 19.97 -8.97
C SER A 92 26.28 18.69 -8.92
N THR A 93 26.89 17.59 -9.36
CA THR A 93 26.60 16.30 -8.75
C THR A 93 26.54 16.55 -7.25
N PRO A 94 25.47 16.16 -6.53
CA PRO A 94 25.61 16.06 -5.09
C PRO A 94 26.71 15.03 -4.92
N THR A 95 27.89 15.52 -4.54
CA THR A 95 28.99 14.70 -4.10
C THR A 95 28.38 13.83 -3.02
N GLN A 96 28.15 12.56 -3.36
CA GLN A 96 27.85 11.52 -2.39
C GLN A 96 29.12 11.40 -1.56
N ASP A 97 29.24 12.29 -0.57
CA ASP A 97 30.17 12.28 0.56
C ASP A 97 29.89 13.52 1.43
N SER A 98 28.62 13.71 1.78
CA SER A 98 28.26 14.32 3.07
C SER A 98 27.77 13.18 3.96
N CYS A 99 28.36 13.04 5.13
CA CYS A 99 28.13 11.95 6.07
C CYS A 99 26.62 11.72 6.26
N SER A 100 26.11 10.50 6.04
CA SER A 100 24.69 10.14 6.27
C SER A 100 24.20 10.61 7.65
N LEU A 101 25.11 10.64 8.62
CA LEU A 101 24.90 11.12 9.97
C LEU A 101 24.48 12.60 10.06
N ASP A 102 24.98 13.48 9.19
CA ASP A 102 24.65 14.92 9.23
C ASP A 102 23.24 15.19 8.74
N LYS A 103 22.75 14.43 7.75
CA LYS A 103 21.34 14.47 7.34
C LYS A 103 20.44 13.99 8.47
N ILE A 104 20.81 12.89 9.13
CA ILE A 104 20.06 12.33 10.26
C ILE A 104 20.05 13.31 11.43
N ARG A 105 21.17 13.97 11.73
CA ARG A 105 21.26 15.04 12.73
C ARG A 105 20.33 16.21 12.40
N ALA A 106 20.21 16.58 11.13
CA ALA A 106 19.24 17.60 10.69
C ALA A 106 17.78 17.12 10.85
N HIS A 107 17.48 15.84 10.57
CA HIS A 107 16.15 15.26 10.81
C HIS A 107 15.81 15.16 12.31
N LEU A 108 16.80 14.88 13.16
CA LEU A 108 16.64 14.87 14.63
C LEU A 108 16.32 16.28 15.19
N GLN A 109 16.79 17.33 14.51
CA GLN A 109 16.52 18.73 14.87
C GLN A 109 15.21 19.27 14.26
N GLY A 110 14.46 18.47 13.50
CA GLY A 110 13.14 18.81 12.96
C GLY A 110 13.12 19.86 11.84
N THR A 111 14.25 20.48 11.50
CA THR A 111 14.33 21.63 10.57
C THR A 111 14.12 21.26 9.10
N SER A 112 14.58 20.09 8.65
CA SER A 112 14.40 19.62 7.25
C SER A 112 13.01 19.02 6.97
N LEU A 113 12.32 18.55 8.02
CA LEU A 113 11.01 17.90 7.89
C LEU A 113 9.91 18.90 7.55
N PHE A 114 9.92 20.07 8.19
CA PHE A 114 8.89 21.08 7.95
C PHE A 114 9.15 21.88 6.68
N SER A 115 10.42 22.14 6.33
CA SER A 115 10.73 22.83 5.07
C SER A 115 10.25 22.01 3.88
N SER A 116 10.61 20.73 3.78
CA SER A 116 10.17 19.86 2.66
C SER A 116 8.65 19.70 2.54
N VAL A 117 7.93 19.73 3.68
CA VAL A 117 6.46 19.67 3.73
C VAL A 117 5.80 20.92 3.13
N PHE A 118 6.36 22.10 3.36
CA PHE A 118 5.83 23.37 2.84
C PHE A 118 6.49 23.82 1.53
N ASP A 119 7.61 23.20 1.13
CA ASP A 119 8.37 23.49 -0.09
C ASP A 119 7.77 22.81 -1.35
N HIS A 120 6.87 21.83 -1.19
CA HIS A 120 6.17 21.22 -2.31
C HIS A 120 5.03 22.10 -2.82
N GLU A 121 5.36 23.01 -3.74
CA GLU A 121 4.40 23.69 -4.63
C GLU A 121 3.40 22.66 -5.19
N LEU A 122 2.10 23.00 -5.25
CA LEU A 122 1.15 22.15 -5.96
C LEU A 122 1.66 21.97 -7.39
N THR A 123 1.91 20.72 -7.79
CA THR A 123 2.29 20.31 -9.14
C THR A 123 1.09 20.43 -10.08
N SER A 124 0.57 21.65 -10.21
CA SER A 124 -0.61 21.97 -11.00
C SER A 124 -0.26 23.11 -11.93
N ASP A 125 -0.60 22.98 -13.22
CA ASP A 125 -0.67 24.09 -14.18
C ASP A 125 -1.75 25.13 -13.84
N MET A 126 -2.28 25.10 -12.61
CA MET A 126 -3.19 26.12 -12.10
C MET A 126 -2.40 27.40 -11.89
N ASP A 127 -2.95 28.52 -12.37
CA ASP A 127 -2.40 29.83 -12.10
C ASP A 127 -2.17 30.01 -10.59
N LYS A 128 -0.89 30.14 -10.19
CA LYS A 128 -0.47 30.37 -8.79
C LYS A 128 -1.09 31.64 -8.18
N LEU A 129 -1.70 32.48 -9.01
CA LEU A 129 -2.40 33.71 -8.63
C LEU A 129 -3.92 33.51 -8.43
N SER A 130 -4.44 32.30 -8.66
CA SER A 130 -5.86 32.02 -8.49
C SER A 130 -6.20 31.82 -6.99
N PRO A 131 -7.30 32.39 -6.49
CA PRO A 131 -7.74 32.16 -5.10
C PRO A 131 -7.96 30.67 -4.76
N SER A 132 -8.26 29.85 -5.76
CA SER A 132 -8.40 28.41 -5.63
C SER A 132 -7.08 27.73 -5.23
N TYR A 133 -5.94 28.22 -5.75
CA TYR A 133 -4.62 27.72 -5.40
C TYR A 133 -4.34 27.96 -3.91
N ASP A 134 -4.60 29.19 -3.43
CA ASP A 134 -4.37 29.56 -2.03
C ASP A 134 -5.20 28.71 -1.07
N ILE A 135 -6.47 28.47 -1.40
CA ILE A 135 -7.36 27.61 -0.60
C ILE A 135 -6.85 26.17 -0.56
N LEU A 136 -6.46 25.61 -1.71
CA LEU A 136 -5.94 24.23 -1.78
C LEU A 136 -4.60 24.10 -1.03
N PHE A 137 -3.73 25.10 -1.14
CA PHE A 137 -2.46 25.14 -0.42
C PHE A 137 -2.68 25.22 1.09
N LEU A 138 -3.62 26.06 1.55
CA LEU A 138 -3.98 26.14 2.96
C LEU A 138 -4.54 24.83 3.48
N LEU A 139 -5.47 24.20 2.74
CA LEU A 139 -6.03 22.90 3.12
C LEU A 139 -4.97 21.80 3.18
N LYS A 140 -4.04 21.77 2.21
CA LYS A 140 -2.89 20.85 2.20
C LYS A 140 -1.99 21.09 3.42
N SER A 141 -1.75 22.35 3.78
CA SER A 141 -0.96 22.72 4.95
C SER A 141 -1.62 22.27 6.25
N LEU A 142 -2.94 22.46 6.39
CA LEU A 142 -3.73 22.03 7.55
C LEU A 142 -3.76 20.51 7.69
N GLU A 143 -3.99 19.79 6.59
CA GLU A 143 -3.98 18.32 6.58
C GLU A 143 -2.59 17.80 6.98
N CYS A 144 -1.53 18.40 6.44
CA CYS A 144 -0.17 17.98 6.76
C CYS A 144 0.19 18.24 8.22
N MET A 145 -0.19 19.39 8.79
CA MET A 145 -0.03 19.66 10.23
C MET A 145 -0.82 18.67 11.08
N ASN A 146 -2.03 18.29 10.66
CA ASN A 146 -2.83 17.29 11.36
C ASN A 146 -2.15 15.90 11.33
N ARG A 147 -1.57 15.51 10.19
CA ARG A 147 -0.85 14.23 10.03
C ARG A 147 0.44 14.17 10.87
N PHE A 148 1.18 15.26 10.96
CA PHE A 148 2.42 15.36 11.73
C PHE A 148 2.24 16.01 13.12
N ALA A 149 1.01 16.06 13.63
CA ALA A 149 0.71 16.72 14.91
C ALA A 149 1.53 16.14 16.07
N PHE A 150 1.74 14.81 16.08
CA PHE A 150 2.59 14.14 17.06
C PHE A 150 4.04 14.64 17.02
N HIS A 151 4.64 14.67 15.82
CA HIS A 151 6.01 15.14 15.59
C HIS A 151 6.17 16.61 16.00
N LEU A 152 5.24 17.47 15.56
CA LEU A 152 5.24 18.91 15.89
C LEU A 152 5.21 19.17 17.40
N LEU A 153 4.28 18.53 18.10
CA LEU A 153 4.13 18.69 19.55
C LEU A 153 5.34 18.11 20.30
N SER A 154 5.88 17.00 19.83
CA SER A 154 7.06 16.37 20.43
C SER A 154 8.31 17.24 20.25
N CYS A 155 8.53 17.80 19.05
CA CYS A 155 9.58 18.79 18.80
C CYS A 155 9.44 20.01 19.74
N GLY A 156 8.22 20.56 19.88
CA GLY A 156 7.97 21.68 20.79
C GLY A 156 8.32 21.36 22.25
N LYS A 157 8.02 20.15 22.72
CA LYS A 157 8.39 19.68 24.06
C LYS A 157 9.89 19.47 24.21
N LEU A 158 10.56 18.92 23.20
CA LEU A 158 12.01 18.76 23.18
C LEU A 158 12.73 20.12 23.29
N HIS A 159 12.28 21.13 22.54
CA HIS A 159 12.82 22.48 22.65
C HIS A 159 12.55 23.10 24.02
N ALA A 160 11.32 23.00 24.55
CA ALA A 160 11.00 23.51 25.88
C ALA A 160 11.84 22.84 27.00
N PHE A 161 12.14 21.54 26.87
CA PHE A 161 13.05 20.84 27.78
C PHE A 161 14.50 21.30 27.62
N ALA A 162 14.95 21.49 26.37
CA ALA A 162 16.30 21.96 26.07
C ALA A 162 16.54 23.40 26.58
N ASP A 163 15.49 24.24 26.59
CA ASP A 163 15.52 25.60 27.12
C ASP A 163 15.35 25.66 28.66
N GLY A 164 15.12 24.51 29.31
CA GLY A 164 14.94 24.43 30.77
C GLY A 164 13.56 24.90 31.28
N LEU A 165 12.57 25.05 30.39
CA LEU A 165 11.18 25.32 30.79
C LEU A 165 10.50 24.07 31.39
N ILE A 166 11.02 22.89 31.06
CA ILE A 166 10.57 21.58 31.54
C ILE A 166 11.78 20.85 32.11
N ASP A 167 11.67 20.32 33.33
CA ASP A 167 12.77 19.64 34.02
C ASP A 167 12.56 18.13 34.20
N ASN A 168 11.32 17.64 34.11
CA ASN A 168 11.03 16.21 34.22
C ASN A 168 10.76 15.59 32.84
N LEU A 169 11.48 14.52 32.52
CA LEU A 169 11.35 13.72 31.29
C LEU A 169 9.92 13.19 31.07
N ASP A 170 9.15 12.92 32.13
CA ASP A 170 7.77 12.43 31.98
C ASP A 170 6.84 13.45 31.29
N TYR A 171 7.17 14.75 31.32
CA TYR A 171 6.43 15.79 30.60
C TYR A 171 6.73 15.87 29.10
N LEU A 172 7.65 15.05 28.58
CA LEU A 172 7.86 14.88 27.15
C LEU A 172 6.73 14.07 26.49
N ARG A 173 5.86 13.42 27.27
CA ARG A 173 4.71 12.68 26.74
C ARG A 173 3.72 13.63 26.07
N VAL A 174 3.38 13.31 24.83
CA VAL A 174 2.43 14.06 24.01
C VAL A 174 1.12 13.30 23.90
N VAL A 175 0.01 14.03 24.08
CA VAL A 175 -1.34 13.57 23.72
C VAL A 175 -1.75 14.36 22.49
N VAL A 176 -2.16 13.65 21.43
CA VAL A 176 -2.58 14.26 20.16
C VAL A 176 -4.09 14.12 20.02
N HIS A 177 -4.74 15.22 19.65
CA HIS A 177 -6.13 15.23 19.22
C HIS A 177 -6.15 15.49 17.71
N SER A 178 -6.19 14.42 16.91
CA SER A 178 -6.23 14.55 15.45
C SER A 178 -7.65 14.86 14.97
N VAL A 179 -7.74 15.71 13.95
CA VAL A 179 -8.96 15.92 13.18
C VAL A 179 -9.19 14.70 12.29
N SER A 180 -10.43 14.21 12.22
CA SER A 180 -10.79 13.09 11.35
C SER A 180 -10.52 13.44 9.88
N GLN A 181 -9.93 12.51 9.12
CA GLN A 181 -9.66 12.72 7.70
C GLN A 181 -10.94 13.00 6.90
N ASN A 182 -12.09 12.51 7.36
CA ASN A 182 -13.39 12.74 6.72
C ASN A 182 -13.80 14.22 6.71
N GLU A 183 -13.31 15.05 7.63
CA GLU A 183 -13.59 16.50 7.67
C GLU A 183 -12.95 17.25 6.50
N PHE A 184 -11.87 16.70 5.92
CA PHE A 184 -11.19 17.28 4.76
C PHE A 184 -11.81 16.85 3.43
N VAL A 185 -12.71 15.85 3.44
CA VAL A 185 -13.30 15.29 2.22
C VAL A 185 -14.38 16.21 1.66
N SER A 186 -14.26 16.55 0.38
CA SER A 186 -15.25 17.34 -0.34
C SER A 186 -16.21 16.44 -1.11
N SER A 187 -17.47 16.36 -0.66
CA SER A 187 -18.53 15.59 -1.32
C SER A 187 -18.74 16.03 -2.77
N LYS A 188 -18.75 17.34 -3.03
CA LYS A 188 -18.96 17.90 -4.38
C LYS A 188 -17.83 17.53 -5.36
N LEU A 189 -16.57 17.57 -4.91
CA LEU A 189 -15.44 17.17 -5.76
C LEU A 189 -15.41 15.67 -5.98
N THR A 190 -15.75 14.91 -4.94
CA THR A 190 -15.90 13.45 -4.99
C THR A 190 -16.93 13.04 -6.04
N GLU A 191 -18.15 13.61 -5.99
CA GLU A 191 -19.21 13.35 -6.96
C GLU A 191 -18.81 13.71 -8.40
N LYS A 192 -18.16 14.87 -8.58
CA LYS A 192 -17.67 15.29 -9.91
C LYS A 192 -16.66 14.31 -10.48
N LEU A 193 -15.69 13.87 -9.67
CA LEU A 193 -14.70 12.91 -10.13
C LEU A 193 -15.35 11.56 -10.47
N GLU A 194 -16.28 11.09 -9.64
CA GLU A 194 -17.05 9.88 -9.95
C GLU A 194 -17.83 9.98 -11.26
N GLN A 195 -18.42 11.13 -11.55
CA GLN A 195 -19.11 11.36 -12.82
C GLN A 195 -18.15 11.27 -14.00
N GLN A 196 -16.92 11.81 -13.89
CA GLN A 196 -15.90 11.71 -14.95
C GLN A 196 -15.40 10.27 -15.13
N MET A 197 -15.25 9.51 -14.05
CA MET A 197 -14.83 8.10 -14.11
C MET A 197 -15.91 7.17 -14.68
N ARG A 198 -17.19 7.60 -14.70
CA ARG A 198 -18.29 6.82 -15.29
C ARG A 198 -18.27 6.81 -16.80
N ASP A 199 -17.62 7.77 -17.47
CA ASP A 199 -17.49 7.80 -18.92
C ASP A 199 -16.42 6.79 -19.38
N PRO A 200 -16.81 5.62 -19.92
CA PRO A 200 -15.85 4.57 -20.26
C PRO A 200 -14.92 5.01 -21.40
N MET A 201 -15.37 5.91 -22.29
CA MET A 201 -14.60 6.36 -23.44
C MET A 201 -13.51 7.34 -23.00
N ALA A 202 -13.84 8.27 -22.09
CA ALA A 202 -12.87 9.19 -21.51
C ALA A 202 -11.79 8.45 -20.71
N VAL A 203 -12.16 7.42 -19.95
CA VAL A 203 -11.20 6.63 -19.17
C VAL A 203 -10.28 5.78 -20.05
N SER A 204 -10.83 5.12 -21.07
CA SER A 204 -10.06 4.20 -21.94
C SER A 204 -9.07 4.92 -22.85
N THR A 205 -9.36 6.17 -23.19
CA THR A 205 -8.50 7.01 -24.06
C THR A 205 -7.54 7.88 -23.28
N GLY A 206 -7.55 7.83 -21.93
CA GLY A 206 -6.81 8.76 -21.09
C GLY A 206 -7.30 10.21 -21.20
N GLY A 207 -8.50 10.43 -21.74
CA GLY A 207 -9.15 11.73 -21.93
C GLY A 207 -9.82 12.28 -20.67
N MET A 208 -9.46 11.80 -19.47
CA MET A 208 -9.91 12.42 -18.24
C MET A 208 -9.34 13.85 -18.13
N PRO A 209 -10.14 14.84 -17.69
CA PRO A 209 -9.63 16.20 -17.49
C PRO A 209 -8.39 16.22 -16.59
N LEU A 210 -7.39 17.04 -16.95
CA LEU A 210 -6.09 17.11 -16.24
C LEU A 210 -6.23 17.37 -14.74
N TRP A 211 -7.23 18.17 -14.34
CA TRP A 211 -7.51 18.46 -12.94
C TRP A 211 -7.75 17.20 -12.11
N CYS A 212 -8.29 16.12 -12.69
CA CYS A 212 -8.55 14.87 -11.99
C CYS A 212 -7.24 14.25 -11.48
N ASN A 213 -6.25 14.16 -12.37
CA ASN A 213 -4.95 13.58 -12.05
C ASN A 213 -4.15 14.53 -11.14
N GLN A 214 -4.17 15.83 -11.43
CA GLN A 214 -3.47 16.85 -10.64
C GLN A 214 -3.98 16.89 -9.19
N LEU A 215 -5.31 16.94 -8.97
CA LEU A 215 -5.87 16.94 -7.62
C LEU A 215 -5.66 15.61 -6.91
N MET A 216 -5.74 14.47 -7.62
CA MET A 216 -5.47 13.16 -7.02
C MET A 216 -4.02 13.00 -6.54
N VAL A 217 -3.06 13.63 -7.24
CA VAL A 217 -1.65 13.61 -6.85
C VAL A 217 -1.34 14.65 -5.78
N SER A 218 -1.84 15.88 -5.91
CA SER A 218 -1.48 16.99 -5.01
C SER A 218 -2.34 17.07 -3.74
N CYS A 219 -3.62 16.71 -3.82
CA CYS A 219 -4.60 16.83 -2.72
C CYS A 219 -5.53 15.60 -2.63
N PRO A 220 -5.00 14.37 -2.48
CA PRO A 220 -5.81 13.15 -2.39
C PRO A 220 -6.78 13.14 -1.20
N PHE A 221 -6.48 13.88 -0.13
CA PHE A 221 -7.31 13.97 1.08
C PHE A 221 -8.70 14.60 0.82
N LEU A 222 -8.89 15.31 -0.29
CA LEU A 222 -10.17 15.90 -0.68
C LEU A 222 -11.20 14.87 -1.16
N PHE A 223 -10.76 13.65 -1.46
CA PHE A 223 -11.59 12.60 -2.03
C PHE A 223 -11.82 11.49 -1.04
N SER A 224 -13.03 10.91 -1.09
CA SER A 224 -13.34 9.73 -0.29
C SER A 224 -12.42 8.55 -0.62
N PHE A 225 -12.21 7.66 0.35
CA PHE A 225 -11.48 6.41 0.16
C PHE A 225 -12.04 5.58 -1.00
N GLU A 226 -13.38 5.45 -1.09
CA GLU A 226 -14.04 4.67 -2.13
C GLU A 226 -13.74 5.21 -3.54
N THR A 227 -13.81 6.54 -3.70
CA THR A 227 -13.52 7.19 -4.98
C THR A 227 -12.03 7.05 -5.34
N LYS A 228 -11.12 7.15 -4.36
CA LYS A 228 -9.70 6.86 -4.57
C LYS A 228 -9.46 5.41 -5.01
N CYS A 229 -10.13 4.43 -4.40
CA CYS A 229 -10.06 3.03 -4.83
C CYS A 229 -10.55 2.83 -6.27
N LYS A 230 -11.66 3.48 -6.66
CA LYS A 230 -12.16 3.43 -8.04
C LYS A 230 -11.13 4.03 -9.00
N TYR A 231 -10.61 5.22 -8.68
CA TYR A 231 -9.59 5.90 -9.49
C TYR A 231 -8.30 5.08 -9.61
N PHE A 232 -7.82 4.49 -8.52
CA PHE A 232 -6.67 3.57 -8.51
C PHE A 232 -6.90 2.38 -9.44
N ARG A 233 -8.05 1.72 -9.34
CA ARG A 233 -8.35 0.56 -10.20
C ARG A 233 -8.43 0.93 -11.68
N LEU A 234 -8.92 2.13 -12.01
CA LEU A 234 -8.99 2.61 -13.39
C LEU A 234 -7.61 3.04 -13.92
N SER A 235 -6.84 3.78 -13.12
CA SER A 235 -5.51 4.25 -13.53
C SER A 235 -4.52 3.10 -13.72
N VAL A 236 -4.58 2.04 -12.90
CA VAL A 236 -3.66 0.91 -12.98
C VAL A 236 -4.18 -0.21 -13.90
N PHE A 237 -5.49 -0.47 -13.93
CA PHE A 237 -6.07 -1.64 -14.62
C PHE A 237 -7.13 -1.29 -15.70
N GLY A 238 -7.37 -0.01 -15.99
CA GLY A 238 -8.51 0.47 -16.79
C GLY A 238 -8.55 -0.02 -18.24
N SER A 239 -7.40 -0.28 -18.87
CA SER A 239 -7.33 -0.66 -20.28
C SER A 239 -7.93 -2.02 -20.62
N GLN A 240 -8.26 -2.87 -19.62
CA GLN A 240 -8.71 -4.25 -19.85
C GLN A 240 -10.17 -4.55 -19.44
N LYS A 241 -10.83 -3.68 -18.64
CA LYS A 241 -12.21 -3.93 -18.13
C LYS A 241 -13.34 -3.50 -19.08
N VAL A 242 -13.02 -2.75 -20.14
CA VAL A 242 -14.01 -2.22 -21.11
C VAL A 242 -14.71 -3.33 -21.90
N GLN A 243 -14.15 -4.55 -21.92
CA GLN A 243 -14.77 -5.69 -22.57
C GLN A 243 -15.73 -6.50 -21.66
N ALA A 244 -15.79 -6.20 -20.37
CA ALA A 244 -16.59 -6.96 -19.38
C ALA A 244 -17.81 -6.20 -18.84
N GLN A 245 -17.93 -4.89 -19.09
CA GLN A 245 -19.03 -4.06 -18.56
C GLN A 245 -19.65 -3.18 -19.65
N ILE A 246 -20.34 -3.79 -20.61
CA ILE A 246 -21.42 -3.11 -21.35
C ILE A 246 -22.74 -3.60 -20.73
N PRO A 247 -23.46 -2.77 -19.95
CA PRO A 247 -24.82 -3.09 -19.55
C PRO A 247 -25.73 -2.92 -20.77
N ALA A 248 -26.26 -4.02 -21.29
CA ALA A 248 -27.30 -3.99 -22.31
C ALA A 248 -28.57 -3.38 -21.72
N GLN A 249 -28.88 -2.13 -22.08
CA GLN A 249 -30.24 -1.58 -21.96
C GLN A 249 -30.85 -1.39 -23.36
N ASN A 250 -31.83 -2.26 -23.62
CA ASN A 250 -33.00 -2.16 -24.47
C ASN A 250 -32.86 -1.67 -25.92
N ASN A 251 -33.06 -2.61 -26.86
CA ASN A 251 -34.06 -2.45 -27.91
C ASN A 251 -34.68 -3.81 -28.30
N LEU A 252 -35.92 -3.73 -28.76
CA LEU A 252 -36.92 -4.79 -28.89
C LEU A 252 -36.50 -5.96 -29.81
N GLY A 253 -36.92 -7.17 -29.41
CA GLY A 253 -37.56 -8.15 -30.30
C GLY A 253 -36.68 -8.93 -31.30
N VAL A 254 -36.66 -10.26 -31.10
CA VAL A 254 -36.42 -11.30 -32.13
C VAL A 254 -34.96 -11.55 -32.52
N LEU A 255 -34.27 -12.40 -31.73
CA LEU A 255 -33.58 -13.63 -32.18
C LEU A 255 -32.81 -14.23 -31.00
N ARG A 256 -33.41 -15.26 -30.41
CA ARG A 256 -32.91 -16.05 -29.30
C ARG A 256 -32.02 -17.15 -29.86
N ASP A 257 -30.75 -16.87 -30.13
CA ASP A 257 -29.62 -17.82 -30.09
C ASP A 257 -28.32 -17.18 -30.57
N ARG A 258 -27.59 -16.60 -29.62
CA ARG A 258 -26.13 -16.47 -29.54
C ARG A 258 -25.83 -15.53 -28.38
N ARG A 259 -25.84 -16.08 -27.17
CA ARG A 259 -25.17 -15.47 -26.02
C ARG A 259 -23.70 -15.36 -26.39
N LEU A 260 -23.28 -14.21 -26.89
CA LEU A 260 -21.88 -13.80 -26.85
C LEU A 260 -21.57 -13.59 -25.36
N THR A 261 -21.15 -14.68 -24.73
CA THR A 261 -20.46 -14.72 -23.45
C THR A 261 -19.47 -13.55 -23.38
N ALA A 262 -19.55 -12.80 -22.29
CA ALA A 262 -18.43 -12.01 -21.80
C ALA A 262 -17.16 -12.85 -22.00
N SER A 263 -16.19 -12.28 -22.72
CA SER A 263 -14.90 -12.90 -23.00
C SER A 263 -14.38 -13.60 -21.73
N ASN A 264 -14.41 -14.94 -21.76
CA ASN A 264 -13.85 -15.78 -20.72
C ASN A 264 -12.34 -15.52 -20.68
N LEU A 265 -11.88 -14.66 -19.78
CA LEU A 265 -10.50 -14.73 -19.30
C LEU A 265 -10.37 -16.11 -18.65
N SER A 266 -9.78 -17.08 -19.36
CA SER A 266 -9.58 -18.42 -18.85
C SER A 266 -8.75 -18.32 -17.57
N ARG A 267 -9.38 -18.64 -16.45
CA ARG A 267 -8.72 -18.66 -15.15
C ARG A 267 -7.62 -19.71 -15.20
N LYS A 268 -6.39 -19.34 -14.86
CA LYS A 268 -5.28 -20.28 -14.82
C LYS A 268 -5.28 -20.98 -13.48
N LYS A 269 -5.26 -22.31 -13.52
CA LYS A 269 -5.16 -23.15 -12.34
C LYS A 269 -3.70 -23.32 -11.96
N PHE A 270 -3.39 -23.16 -10.67
CA PHE A 270 -2.07 -23.41 -10.11
C PHE A 270 -2.18 -24.44 -9.00
N LEU A 271 -1.36 -25.49 -9.07
CA LEU A 271 -1.34 -26.57 -8.08
C LEU A 271 -0.46 -26.16 -6.89
N VAL A 272 -0.97 -26.32 -5.67
CA VAL A 272 -0.29 -25.96 -4.43
C VAL A 272 -0.22 -27.16 -3.50
N LEU A 273 0.95 -27.37 -2.89
CA LEU A 273 1.18 -28.37 -1.85
C LEU A 273 1.02 -27.70 -0.47
N ARG A 274 0.18 -28.26 0.41
CA ARG A 274 -0.04 -27.71 1.77
C ARG A 274 1.23 -27.68 2.62
N ASP A 275 2.14 -28.62 2.40
CA ASP A 275 3.39 -28.70 3.16
C ASP A 275 4.42 -27.64 2.75
N GLN A 276 4.26 -27.04 1.56
CA GLN A 276 5.23 -26.15 0.92
C GLN A 276 4.56 -24.87 0.40
N ILE A 277 3.75 -24.22 1.24
CA ILE A 277 3.01 -23.00 0.85
C ILE A 277 3.95 -21.88 0.39
N LEU A 278 5.04 -21.62 1.12
CA LEU A 278 5.96 -20.53 0.79
C LEU A 278 6.69 -20.77 -0.55
N GLU A 279 7.11 -22.01 -0.80
CA GLU A 279 7.77 -22.41 -2.06
C GLU A 279 6.79 -22.37 -3.24
N SER A 280 5.55 -22.83 -3.02
CA SER A 280 4.45 -22.72 -3.98
C SER A 280 4.17 -21.25 -4.33
N ALA A 281 4.23 -20.35 -3.36
CA ALA A 281 4.09 -18.91 -3.58
C ALA A 281 5.23 -18.32 -4.42
N PHE A 282 6.49 -18.74 -4.19
CA PHE A 282 7.61 -18.37 -5.05
C PHE A 282 7.35 -18.77 -6.51
N GLN A 283 7.00 -20.03 -6.74
CA GLN A 283 6.73 -20.56 -8.08
C GLN A 283 5.55 -19.84 -8.77
N MET A 284 4.45 -19.65 -8.04
CA MET A 284 3.26 -18.97 -8.55
C MET A 284 3.57 -17.53 -8.97
N MET A 285 4.31 -16.79 -8.12
CA MET A 285 4.62 -15.38 -8.38
C MET A 285 5.68 -15.23 -9.47
N ASP A 286 6.64 -16.13 -9.60
CA ASP A 286 7.61 -16.09 -10.70
C ASP A 286 6.94 -16.32 -12.07
N LEU A 287 5.92 -17.19 -12.13
CA LEU A 287 5.18 -17.46 -13.37
C LEU A 287 4.12 -16.40 -13.71
N TYR A 288 3.44 -15.85 -12.70
CA TYR A 288 2.20 -15.09 -12.91
C TYR A 288 2.18 -13.67 -12.36
N ALA A 289 3.24 -13.17 -11.71
CA ALA A 289 3.27 -11.80 -11.18
C ALA A 289 3.00 -10.73 -12.26
N HIS A 290 3.58 -10.88 -13.45
CA HIS A 290 3.44 -9.93 -14.56
C HIS A 290 2.13 -10.11 -15.35
N ILE A 291 1.37 -11.17 -15.06
CA ILE A 291 0.18 -11.53 -15.82
C ILE A 291 -1.06 -11.01 -15.09
N ASN A 292 -1.79 -10.09 -15.73
CA ASN A 292 -3.08 -9.58 -15.22
C ASN A 292 -4.24 -10.54 -15.51
N LEU A 293 -4.11 -11.81 -15.09
CA LEU A 293 -5.17 -12.81 -15.13
C LEU A 293 -5.48 -13.28 -13.71
N PRO A 294 -6.76 -13.55 -13.39
CA PRO A 294 -7.12 -14.16 -12.12
C PRO A 294 -6.60 -15.59 -12.07
N ILE A 295 -5.85 -15.90 -11.02
CA ILE A 295 -5.29 -17.25 -10.77
C ILE A 295 -6.22 -17.97 -9.80
N GLU A 296 -6.54 -19.22 -10.10
CA GLU A 296 -7.25 -20.13 -9.21
C GLU A 296 -6.28 -21.13 -8.61
N VAL A 297 -6.27 -21.23 -7.29
CA VAL A 297 -5.47 -22.23 -6.58
C VAL A 297 -6.24 -23.55 -6.50
N VAL A 298 -5.51 -24.64 -6.70
CA VAL A 298 -5.95 -26.03 -6.53
C VAL A 298 -4.97 -26.68 -5.57
N TYR A 299 -5.46 -27.22 -4.46
CA TYR A 299 -4.61 -27.99 -3.57
C TYR A 299 -4.46 -29.41 -4.10
N ASP A 300 -3.25 -29.94 -3.98
CA ASP A 300 -2.99 -31.34 -4.32
C ASP A 300 -3.83 -32.27 -3.44
N GLU A 301 -4.33 -33.35 -4.03
CA GLU A 301 -5.23 -34.32 -3.39
C GLU A 301 -6.60 -33.79 -2.89
N GLU A 302 -6.96 -32.53 -3.18
CA GLU A 302 -8.25 -31.94 -2.79
C GLU A 302 -9.21 -31.72 -3.96
N VAL A 303 -10.51 -31.90 -3.70
CA VAL A 303 -11.58 -31.82 -4.73
C VAL A 303 -12.06 -30.36 -4.94
N GLY A 304 -11.50 -29.39 -4.21
CA GLY A 304 -11.90 -27.98 -4.24
C GLY A 304 -11.07 -27.11 -5.19
N THR A 305 -11.74 -26.36 -6.09
CA THR A 305 -11.11 -25.30 -6.89
C THR A 305 -11.97 -24.04 -6.88
N GLY A 306 -11.37 -22.85 -6.93
CA GLY A 306 -12.09 -21.58 -7.08
C GLY A 306 -11.65 -20.50 -6.10
N LEU A 307 -12.55 -19.56 -5.80
CA LEU A 307 -12.25 -18.38 -4.98
C LEU A 307 -11.88 -18.74 -3.54
N GLY A 308 -12.59 -19.69 -2.91
CA GLY A 308 -12.36 -20.10 -1.53
C GLY A 308 -10.93 -20.63 -1.28
N PRO A 309 -10.50 -21.71 -1.98
CA PRO A 309 -9.12 -22.22 -1.89
C PRO A 309 -8.07 -21.17 -2.22
N THR A 310 -8.38 -20.23 -3.12
CA THR A 310 -7.45 -19.15 -3.44
C THR A 310 -7.33 -18.14 -2.29
N LEU A 311 -8.43 -17.75 -1.64
CA LEU A 311 -8.38 -16.86 -0.47
C LEU A 311 -7.67 -17.54 0.72
N GLU A 312 -7.89 -18.84 0.89
CA GLU A 312 -7.15 -19.64 1.87
C GLU A 312 -5.65 -19.59 1.56
N PHE A 313 -5.24 -19.78 0.31
CA PHE A 313 -3.84 -19.71 -0.08
C PHE A 313 -3.17 -18.39 0.31
N TYR A 314 -3.79 -17.25 0.02
CA TYR A 314 -3.23 -15.95 0.44
C TYR A 314 -3.18 -15.79 1.96
N THR A 315 -4.14 -16.36 2.68
CA THR A 315 -4.16 -16.38 4.14
C THR A 315 -3.01 -17.24 4.68
N LEU A 316 -2.81 -18.45 4.14
CA LEU A 316 -1.71 -19.34 4.51
C LEU A 316 -0.34 -18.72 4.16
N VAL A 317 -0.18 -18.12 2.99
CA VAL A 317 1.04 -17.40 2.62
C VAL A 317 1.31 -16.24 3.60
N SER A 318 0.27 -15.53 4.02
CA SER A 318 0.37 -14.47 5.03
C SER A 318 0.87 -15.03 6.37
N HIS A 319 0.37 -16.19 6.78
CA HIS A 319 0.81 -16.90 7.98
C HIS A 319 2.24 -17.42 7.85
N GLU A 320 2.64 -17.95 6.70
CA GLU A 320 4.03 -18.37 6.45
C GLU A 320 4.99 -17.20 6.67
N PHE A 321 4.69 -16.01 6.17
CA PHE A 321 5.51 -14.82 6.39
C PHE A 321 5.59 -14.39 7.87
N GLN A 322 4.63 -14.79 8.70
CA GLN A 322 4.61 -14.48 10.13
C GLN A 322 5.38 -15.50 10.99
N LYS A 323 5.88 -16.60 10.41
CA LYS A 323 6.56 -17.64 11.19
C LYS A 323 7.87 -17.16 11.80
N ILE A 324 8.13 -17.61 13.01
CA ILE A 324 9.39 -17.37 13.74
C ILE A 324 10.56 -18.03 12.97
N GLY A 325 11.75 -17.43 13.00
CA GLY A 325 12.96 -17.98 12.39
C GLY A 325 13.16 -17.63 10.91
N LEU A 326 12.24 -16.89 10.28
CA LEU A 326 12.46 -16.37 8.92
C LEU A 326 13.52 -15.26 8.86
N GLY A 327 13.81 -14.60 9.99
CA GLY A 327 14.78 -13.49 10.08
C GLY A 327 14.33 -12.20 9.38
N MET A 328 13.05 -12.08 9.01
CA MET A 328 12.49 -10.93 8.31
C MET A 328 12.12 -9.78 9.25
N TRP A 329 11.55 -10.10 10.41
CA TRP A 329 10.87 -9.14 11.28
C TRP A 329 11.62 -8.94 12.59
N ARG A 330 11.41 -7.78 13.20
CA ARG A 330 11.77 -7.55 14.60
C ARG A 330 11.02 -8.53 15.49
N GLU A 331 11.72 -9.08 16.47
CA GLU A 331 11.14 -9.93 17.49
C GLU A 331 11.03 -9.08 18.75
N ASP A 332 9.82 -8.90 19.26
CA ASP A 332 9.59 -8.15 20.48
C ASP A 332 10.07 -9.01 21.66
N TYR A 333 11.30 -8.77 22.12
CA TYR A 333 11.82 -9.33 23.39
C TYR A 333 11.21 -8.65 24.64
N GLY A 334 10.14 -7.87 24.45
CA GLY A 334 9.46 -7.11 25.50
C GLY A 334 8.72 -8.02 26.49
N SER A 335 9.31 -8.18 27.67
CA SER A 335 8.81 -8.84 28.90
C SER A 335 9.22 -10.31 29.09
N PRO A 336 10.12 -10.63 30.06
CA PRO A 336 10.33 -12.01 30.54
C PRO A 336 9.06 -12.64 31.16
N THR A 337 7.98 -11.87 31.31
CA THR A 337 6.66 -12.33 31.77
C THR A 337 5.82 -12.91 30.63
N ALA A 338 6.08 -12.54 29.37
CA ALA A 338 5.40 -13.12 28.21
C ALA A 338 5.81 -14.58 27.96
N MET A 339 7.05 -14.95 28.32
CA MET A 339 7.52 -16.34 28.26
C MET A 339 6.76 -17.29 29.22
N LYS A 340 6.07 -16.78 30.25
CA LYS A 340 5.35 -17.61 31.22
C LYS A 340 3.86 -17.77 30.95
N THR A 341 3.26 -17.01 30.04
CA THR A 341 1.79 -16.99 29.91
C THR A 341 1.26 -17.68 28.65
N LEU A 342 2.13 -18.15 27.75
CA LEU A 342 1.74 -18.92 26.57
C LEU A 342 2.70 -20.09 26.35
N GLN A 343 2.77 -20.99 27.32
CA GLN A 343 3.00 -22.43 27.07
C GLN A 343 1.66 -23.14 26.84
N THR A 344 0.71 -22.44 26.23
CA THR A 344 -0.42 -23.10 25.58
C THR A 344 0.06 -23.43 24.18
N GLU A 345 0.04 -24.71 23.86
CA GLU A 345 0.53 -25.30 22.61
C GLU A 345 0.08 -24.50 21.36
N ASN A 346 0.98 -24.32 20.39
CA ASN A 346 0.72 -23.95 19.00
C ASN A 346 0.37 -22.49 18.62
N SER A 347 1.34 -21.57 18.70
CA SER A 347 1.40 -20.51 17.69
C SER A 347 2.84 -20.20 17.28
N GLY A 348 3.34 -20.86 16.24
CA GLY A 348 4.66 -20.59 15.65
C GLY A 348 4.78 -19.23 14.94
N PHE A 349 3.95 -18.25 15.33
CA PHE A 349 3.84 -16.92 14.73
C PHE A 349 4.49 -15.86 15.61
N ILE A 350 5.03 -14.81 14.97
CA ILE A 350 5.62 -13.67 15.65
C ILE A 350 4.52 -12.81 16.25
N MET A 351 4.57 -12.65 17.57
CA MET A 351 3.72 -11.71 18.29
C MET A 351 4.28 -10.31 18.11
N SER A 352 3.58 -9.46 17.36
CA SER A 352 3.92 -8.05 17.19
C SER A 352 2.68 -7.18 17.40
N PRO A 353 2.41 -6.71 18.63
CA PRO A 353 1.23 -5.90 18.94
C PRO A 353 1.17 -4.58 18.16
N PHE A 354 2.31 -4.09 17.68
CA PHE A 354 2.41 -2.86 16.88
C PHE A 354 2.66 -3.12 15.38
N GLY A 355 2.55 -4.38 14.97
CA GLY A 355 2.69 -4.83 13.59
C GLY A 355 4.13 -5.10 13.16
N LEU A 356 4.26 -5.98 12.19
CA LEU A 356 5.52 -6.44 11.63
C LEU A 356 6.31 -5.26 11.05
N PHE A 357 7.55 -5.14 11.48
CA PHE A 357 8.53 -4.19 10.95
C PHE A 357 9.85 -4.92 10.67
N PRO A 358 10.56 -4.59 9.57
CA PRO A 358 11.78 -5.31 9.19
C PRO A 358 12.84 -5.32 10.30
N ARG A 359 13.50 -6.46 10.49
CA ARG A 359 14.67 -6.55 11.38
C ARG A 359 15.82 -5.72 10.80
N PRO A 360 16.39 -4.78 11.58
CA PRO A 360 17.64 -4.11 11.23
C PRO A 360 18.77 -5.09 10.98
N ARG A 361 19.59 -4.83 9.97
CA ARG A 361 20.81 -5.58 9.68
C ARG A 361 21.98 -4.60 9.57
N PRO A 362 23.13 -4.90 10.19
CA PRO A 362 24.29 -4.03 10.12
C PRO A 362 24.77 -3.84 8.67
N SER A 363 25.17 -2.61 8.34
CA SER A 363 25.76 -2.27 7.04
C SER A 363 27.16 -2.87 6.86
N ILE A 364 27.84 -3.15 7.97
CA ILE A 364 29.19 -3.73 8.02
C ILE A 364 29.04 -5.24 8.21
N THR A 365 29.11 -5.98 7.10
CA THR A 365 29.08 -7.44 7.10
C THR A 365 30.37 -8.03 7.64
N ASP A 366 30.31 -8.75 8.76
CA ASP A 366 31.20 -9.88 8.98
C ASP A 366 30.63 -11.13 8.28
N ALA A 367 31.51 -11.84 7.58
CA ALA A 367 31.22 -12.86 6.59
C ALA A 367 30.62 -14.18 7.12
N SER A 368 30.19 -14.25 8.38
CA SER A 368 29.69 -15.48 9.02
C SER A 368 28.21 -15.77 8.72
N ASP A 369 27.39 -14.74 8.48
CA ASP A 369 25.92 -14.87 8.28
C ASP A 369 25.48 -14.74 6.81
N GLY A 370 26.45 -14.70 5.89
CA GLY A 370 26.28 -14.29 4.48
C GLY A 370 25.34 -15.14 3.62
N LYS A 371 24.89 -16.31 4.09
CA LYS A 371 23.91 -17.15 3.36
C LYS A 371 22.46 -16.82 3.71
N GLN A 372 22.18 -16.41 4.94
CA GLN A 372 20.80 -16.19 5.40
C GLN A 372 20.23 -14.86 4.90
N PHE A 373 21.04 -13.80 4.84
CA PHE A 373 20.55 -12.49 4.44
C PHE A 373 20.06 -12.41 2.98
N PRO A 374 20.76 -12.99 1.97
CA PRO A 374 20.21 -13.09 0.61
C PRO A 374 18.88 -13.84 0.53
N GLU A 375 18.67 -14.86 1.36
CA GLU A 375 17.39 -15.57 1.44
C GLU A 375 16.29 -14.69 2.03
N VAL A 376 16.59 -13.92 3.07
CA VAL A 376 15.67 -12.91 3.63
C VAL A 376 15.28 -11.88 2.55
N LEU A 377 16.23 -11.39 1.77
CA LEU A 377 15.94 -10.46 0.66
C LEU A 377 15.03 -11.09 -0.40
N LYS A 378 15.26 -12.36 -0.76
CA LYS A 378 14.34 -13.09 -1.68
C LYS A 378 12.93 -13.17 -1.12
N LYS A 379 12.77 -13.38 0.19
CA LYS A 379 11.45 -13.38 0.85
C LYS A 379 10.79 -11.99 0.82
N PHE A 380 11.55 -10.90 0.97
CA PHE A 380 11.02 -9.54 0.80
C PHE A 380 10.59 -9.27 -0.65
N VAL A 381 11.36 -9.71 -1.65
CA VAL A 381 10.94 -9.64 -3.06
C VAL A 381 9.63 -10.40 -3.28
N LEU A 382 9.53 -11.63 -2.76
CA LEU A 382 8.29 -12.41 -2.86
C LEU A 382 7.12 -11.69 -2.18
N LEU A 383 7.32 -11.16 -0.98
CA LEU A 383 6.31 -10.42 -0.25
C LEU A 383 5.81 -9.23 -1.08
N GLY A 384 6.72 -8.47 -1.71
CA GLY A 384 6.36 -7.39 -2.64
C GLY A 384 5.47 -7.87 -3.80
N LYS A 385 5.83 -8.99 -4.44
CA LYS A 385 5.01 -9.60 -5.52
C LYS A 385 3.63 -10.02 -5.02
N VAL A 386 3.56 -10.72 -3.88
CA VAL A 386 2.31 -11.21 -3.27
C VAL A 386 1.38 -10.04 -2.93
N VAL A 387 1.92 -8.99 -2.29
CA VAL A 387 1.18 -7.78 -1.92
C VAL A 387 0.63 -7.07 -3.16
N ALA A 388 1.47 -6.85 -4.18
CA ALA A 388 1.01 -6.21 -5.40
C ALA A 388 -0.02 -7.08 -6.15
N LYS A 389 0.19 -8.40 -6.21
CA LYS A 389 -0.75 -9.31 -6.87
C LYS A 389 -2.11 -9.35 -6.15
N ALA A 390 -2.11 -9.37 -4.82
CA ALA A 390 -3.32 -9.29 -4.01
C ALA A 390 -4.10 -8.00 -4.27
N LEU A 391 -3.40 -6.86 -4.35
CA LEU A 391 -4.01 -5.56 -4.71
C LEU A 391 -4.61 -5.55 -6.12
N GLN A 392 -3.92 -6.15 -7.09
CA GLN A 392 -4.40 -6.27 -8.46
C GLN A 392 -5.70 -7.09 -8.54
N GLU A 393 -5.78 -8.16 -7.77
CA GLU A 393 -6.93 -9.07 -7.76
C GLU A 393 -8.02 -8.66 -6.76
N GLY A 394 -7.77 -7.63 -5.93
CA GLY A 394 -8.70 -7.18 -4.89
C GLY A 394 -8.85 -8.19 -3.75
N ARG A 395 -7.78 -8.93 -3.43
CA ARG A 395 -7.72 -9.91 -2.35
C ARG A 395 -7.15 -9.28 -1.09
N VAL A 396 -7.68 -9.67 0.07
CA VAL A 396 -7.16 -9.26 1.37
C VAL A 396 -6.06 -10.23 1.83
N LEU A 397 -5.08 -9.70 2.54
CA LEU A 397 -3.98 -10.44 3.15
C LEU A 397 -4.13 -10.40 4.66
N ASP A 398 -3.83 -11.48 5.36
CA ASP A 398 -3.81 -11.50 6.82
C ASP A 398 -2.41 -11.18 7.37
N LEU A 399 -1.87 -10.02 7.00
CA LEU A 399 -0.56 -9.55 7.41
C LEU A 399 -0.68 -8.31 8.30
N PRO A 400 -0.36 -8.39 9.59
CA PRO A 400 -0.38 -7.24 10.49
C PRO A 400 0.90 -6.41 10.31
N ILE A 401 1.01 -5.67 9.21
CA ILE A 401 2.17 -4.80 8.94
C ILE A 401 2.07 -3.52 9.77
N SER A 402 3.19 -3.04 10.30
CA SER A 402 3.25 -1.78 11.05
C SER A 402 2.95 -0.55 10.20
N LYS A 403 2.38 0.49 10.82
CA LYS A 403 2.12 1.79 10.16
C LYS A 403 3.37 2.41 9.54
N ALA A 404 4.52 2.31 10.21
CA ALA A 404 5.81 2.78 9.68
C ALA A 404 6.20 2.09 8.36
N PHE A 405 5.94 0.79 8.21
CA PHE A 405 6.27 0.11 6.96
C PHE A 405 5.35 0.57 5.81
N TYR A 406 4.07 0.87 6.07
CA TYR A 406 3.21 1.48 5.05
C TYR A 406 3.70 2.86 4.60
N LYS A 407 4.24 3.68 5.50
CA LYS A 407 4.89 4.96 5.12
C LYS A 407 6.07 4.73 4.15
N LEU A 408 6.90 3.72 4.40
CA LEU A 408 8.00 3.34 3.50
C LEU A 408 7.51 2.87 2.12
N ILE A 409 6.40 2.13 2.06
CA ILE A 409 5.75 1.69 0.81
C ILE A 409 5.28 2.91 0.00
N LEU A 410 4.74 3.93 0.67
CA LEU A 410 4.32 5.20 0.06
C LEU A 410 5.51 6.08 -0.37
N GLY A 411 6.75 5.70 -0.04
CA GLY A 411 7.95 6.48 -0.33
C GLY A 411 8.17 7.64 0.63
N GLN A 412 7.54 7.62 1.81
CA GLN A 412 7.78 8.58 2.87
C GLN A 412 9.04 8.18 3.67
N GLU A 413 9.79 9.17 4.14
CA GLU A 413 10.92 8.97 5.04
C GLU A 413 10.43 8.79 6.48
N LEU A 414 11.05 7.86 7.21
CA LEU A 414 10.79 7.64 8.62
C LEU A 414 11.76 8.43 9.47
N ASN A 415 11.35 8.80 10.67
CA ASN A 415 12.20 9.49 11.63
C ASN A 415 12.08 8.89 13.04
N LEU A 416 12.77 9.49 14.00
CA LEU A 416 12.77 9.07 15.40
C LEU A 416 11.35 8.94 15.98
N PHE A 417 10.45 9.86 15.65
CA PHE A 417 9.08 9.85 16.18
C PHE A 417 8.25 8.68 15.63
N ASP A 418 8.58 8.18 14.43
CA ASP A 418 7.92 7.02 13.84
C ASP A 418 8.33 5.69 14.50
N VAL A 419 9.47 5.65 15.21
CA VAL A 419 9.90 4.46 15.96
C VAL A 419 8.84 4.05 16.98
N GLN A 420 8.18 5.01 17.62
CA GLN A 420 7.12 4.74 18.59
C GLN A 420 5.91 4.01 17.99
N SER A 421 5.73 4.02 16.67
CA SER A 421 4.60 3.33 16.02
C SER A 421 4.76 1.81 15.96
N PHE A 422 5.98 1.29 16.10
CA PHE A 422 6.27 -0.15 16.10
C PHE A 422 7.09 -0.60 17.32
N ASP A 423 7.83 0.30 17.97
CA ASP A 423 8.60 0.06 19.19
C ASP A 423 8.48 1.26 20.15
N PRO A 424 7.38 1.33 20.94
CA PRO A 424 7.11 2.48 21.81
C PRO A 424 8.12 2.67 22.94
N GLU A 425 8.76 1.59 23.41
CA GLU A 425 9.73 1.63 24.49
C GLU A 425 11.06 2.21 24.02
N LEU A 426 11.56 1.73 22.88
CA LEU A 426 12.75 2.28 22.24
C LEU A 426 12.52 3.73 21.83
N GLY A 427 11.41 4.03 21.15
CA GLY A 427 11.07 5.38 20.70
C GLY A 427 11.03 6.39 21.85
N ARG A 428 10.41 6.03 22.99
CA ARG A 428 10.39 6.89 24.19
C ARG A 428 11.80 7.14 24.75
N THR A 429 12.58 6.08 24.89
CA THR A 429 13.93 6.17 25.47
C THR A 429 14.84 7.05 24.61
N LEU A 430 14.78 6.89 23.29
CA LEU A 430 15.54 7.72 22.34
C LEU A 430 15.11 9.19 22.36
N LEU A 431 13.82 9.49 22.53
CA LEU A 431 13.35 10.87 22.72
C LEU A 431 13.87 11.48 24.02
N GLU A 432 13.89 10.72 25.12
CA GLU A 432 14.45 11.17 26.39
C GLU A 432 15.97 11.44 26.28
N PHE A 433 16.71 10.56 25.58
CA PHE A 433 18.14 10.76 25.32
C PHE A 433 18.41 11.98 24.43
N LEU A 434 17.62 12.18 23.38
CA LEU A 434 17.73 13.37 22.53
C LEU A 434 17.45 14.66 23.31
N ALA A 435 16.46 14.64 24.21
CA ALA A 435 16.14 15.78 25.08
C ALA A 435 17.34 16.16 25.98
N LEU A 436 18.00 15.17 26.58
CA LEU A 436 19.20 15.37 27.41
C LEU A 436 20.37 15.92 26.58
N ALA A 437 20.61 15.37 25.39
CA ALA A 437 21.66 15.85 24.48
C ALA A 437 21.42 17.32 24.07
N ASN A 438 20.19 17.66 23.70
CA ASN A 438 19.80 19.03 23.31
C ASN A 438 19.95 20.01 24.48
N ARG A 439 19.55 19.62 25.70
CA ARG A 439 19.70 20.47 26.90
C ARG A 439 21.17 20.78 27.18
N LYS A 440 22.05 19.78 27.09
CA LYS A 440 23.50 19.99 27.25
C LYS A 440 24.05 20.95 26.18
N LYS A 441 23.65 20.77 24.93
CA LYS A 441 24.08 21.63 23.80
C LYS A 441 23.66 23.09 23.99
N ASN A 442 22.40 23.32 24.39
CA ASN A 442 21.90 24.66 24.70
C ASN A 442 22.67 25.31 25.85
N LEU A 443 22.92 24.58 26.94
CA LEU A 443 23.72 25.09 28.07
C LEU A 443 25.16 25.45 27.65
N GLY A 444 25.77 24.66 26.76
CA GLY A 444 27.09 24.96 26.21
C GLY A 444 27.15 26.21 25.33
N LEU A 445 26.02 26.62 24.73
CA LEU A 445 25.91 27.85 23.92
C LEU A 445 25.68 29.10 24.78
N PHE A 446 24.99 28.98 25.92
CA PHE A 446 24.69 30.11 26.81
C PHE A 446 25.73 30.30 27.92
N SER A 447 26.49 29.26 28.30
CA SER A 447 27.51 29.38 29.34
C SER A 447 28.87 29.68 28.73
N GLY A 448 29.24 30.97 28.70
CA GLY A 448 30.63 31.34 28.87
C GLY A 448 31.16 30.77 30.19
N GLU A 449 32.43 30.41 30.24
CA GLU A 449 33.14 29.93 31.42
C GLU A 449 32.68 30.71 32.67
N ASN A 450 32.20 30.00 33.70
CA ASN A 450 31.77 30.49 35.03
C ASN A 450 30.25 30.66 35.28
N SER A 451 29.49 29.56 35.30
CA SER A 451 28.49 29.37 36.38
C SER A 451 28.20 27.88 36.60
N SER A 452 28.57 27.37 37.77
CA SER A 452 28.46 25.98 38.20
C SER A 452 27.09 25.68 38.81
N SER A 453 25.99 25.99 38.12
CA SER A 453 24.71 25.35 38.46
C SER A 453 24.69 23.97 37.83
N ARG A 454 25.05 22.94 38.62
CA ARG A 454 24.86 21.52 38.29
C ARG A 454 23.36 21.25 38.11
N ILE A 455 22.84 21.55 36.93
CA ILE A 455 21.52 21.11 36.51
C ILE A 455 21.68 19.64 36.14
N ASP A 456 20.90 18.78 36.78
CA ASP A 456 21.03 17.33 36.71
C ASP A 456 20.68 16.82 35.29
N THR A 457 21.68 16.68 34.42
CA THR A 457 21.55 16.03 33.11
C THR A 457 21.57 14.50 33.26
N SER A 458 20.92 13.98 34.31
CA SER A 458 20.81 12.55 34.56
C SER A 458 19.58 11.99 33.84
N PHE A 459 19.70 10.77 33.35
CA PHE A 459 18.57 10.00 32.89
C PHE A 459 17.90 9.35 34.10
N ARG A 460 16.75 9.88 34.51
CA ARG A 460 15.93 9.33 35.61
C ARG A 460 16.73 9.10 36.91
N ASN A 461 17.55 10.08 37.32
CA ASN A 461 18.46 10.07 38.47
C ASN A 461 19.71 9.18 38.32
N THR A 462 20.02 8.73 37.09
CA THR A 462 21.22 7.94 36.77
C THR A 462 22.03 8.66 35.71
N ARG A 463 23.36 8.75 35.87
CA ARG A 463 24.20 9.35 34.83
C ARG A 463 24.24 8.44 33.61
N ILE A 464 24.37 9.01 32.42
CA ILE A 464 24.42 8.22 31.18
C ILE A 464 25.60 7.22 31.21
N GLU A 465 26.77 7.63 31.72
CA GLU A 465 27.91 6.72 31.86
C GLU A 465 27.64 5.52 32.80
N ASP A 466 26.77 5.69 33.80
CA ASP A 466 26.46 4.63 34.77
C ASP A 466 25.49 3.59 34.17
N LEU A 467 24.85 3.88 33.04
CA LEU A 467 24.02 2.91 32.30
C LEU A 467 24.85 1.86 31.56
N CYS A 468 26.17 2.09 31.39
CA CYS A 468 27.09 1.16 30.74
C CYS A 468 26.62 0.70 29.35
N ILE A 469 26.03 1.62 28.60
CA ILE A 469 25.53 1.38 27.23
C ILE A 469 26.72 1.43 26.28
N ASP A 470 26.84 0.42 25.42
CA ASP A 470 27.80 0.38 24.32
C ASP A 470 27.14 0.80 22.99
N PHE A 471 27.94 0.97 21.94
CA PHE A 471 27.45 1.29 20.59
C PHE A 471 26.91 0.03 19.88
N THR A 472 25.97 -0.66 20.52
CA THR A 472 25.19 -1.74 19.92
C THR A 472 23.72 -1.33 19.82
N LEU A 473 23.02 -1.92 18.85
CA LEU A 473 21.59 -1.68 18.68
C LEU A 473 20.82 -2.37 19.82
N PRO A 474 19.99 -1.65 20.59
CA PRO A 474 19.18 -2.28 21.65
C PRO A 474 18.32 -3.43 21.11
N GLY A 475 18.39 -4.59 21.77
CA GLY A 475 17.68 -5.81 21.38
C GLY A 475 18.37 -6.63 20.27
N HIS A 476 19.45 -6.12 19.68
CA HIS A 476 20.17 -6.75 18.57
C HIS A 476 21.69 -6.69 18.79
N PRO A 477 22.25 -7.55 19.67
CA PRO A 477 23.68 -7.54 20.00
C PRO A 477 24.58 -7.88 18.79
N ASP A 478 24.00 -8.49 17.75
CA ASP A 478 24.62 -8.76 16.45
C ASP A 478 24.82 -7.49 15.61
N CYS A 479 24.19 -6.37 15.96
CA CYS A 479 24.25 -5.12 15.22
C CYS A 479 25.11 -4.08 15.97
N ILE A 480 26.38 -4.03 15.62
CA ILE A 480 27.35 -3.04 16.10
C ILE A 480 27.17 -1.74 15.29
N LEU A 481 26.95 -0.63 15.97
CA LEU A 481 26.65 0.68 15.37
C LEU A 481 27.92 1.48 15.02
N ALA A 482 28.99 1.32 15.79
CA ALA A 482 30.27 1.98 15.56
C ALA A 482 31.42 0.97 15.70
N SER A 483 32.26 0.86 14.68
CA SER A 483 33.46 0.00 14.66
C SER A 483 34.72 0.82 14.92
N GLY A 484 34.79 1.47 16.09
CA GLY A 484 35.98 2.20 16.53
C GLY A 484 36.98 1.30 17.28
N PRO A 485 38.29 1.60 17.27
CA PRO A 485 39.30 0.84 18.03
C PRO A 485 39.14 0.97 19.55
N ASP A 486 38.47 2.02 20.03
CA ASP A 486 38.03 2.16 21.41
C ASP A 486 36.53 1.86 21.51
N HIS A 487 36.17 0.84 22.30
CA HIS A 487 34.79 0.59 22.73
C HIS A 487 34.41 1.66 23.76
N GLN A 488 34.34 2.92 23.33
CA GLN A 488 33.95 4.01 24.22
C GLN A 488 32.47 3.84 24.55
N MET A 489 32.17 3.68 25.84
CA MET A 489 30.80 3.64 26.33
C MET A 489 30.08 4.95 26.03
N VAL A 490 28.75 4.86 25.86
CA VAL A 490 27.90 6.01 25.68
C VAL A 490 27.96 6.88 26.94
N ASN A 491 28.14 8.18 26.72
CA ASN A 491 28.25 9.22 27.73
C ASN A 491 27.53 10.49 27.20
N MET A 492 27.51 11.54 28.01
CA MET A 492 26.82 12.78 27.62
C MET A 492 27.42 13.50 26.41
N ASP A 493 28.67 13.24 26.01
CA ASP A 493 29.31 13.88 24.85
C ASP A 493 28.94 13.19 23.52
N ASN A 494 28.81 11.86 23.54
CA ASN A 494 28.51 11.05 22.35
C ASN A 494 27.04 10.57 22.28
N LEU A 495 26.17 11.02 23.20
CA LEU A 495 24.76 10.62 23.26
C LEU A 495 23.97 10.99 21.99
N GLU A 496 24.18 12.18 21.42
CA GLU A 496 23.49 12.61 20.18
C GLU A 496 23.87 11.70 19.00
N GLU A 497 25.15 11.30 18.92
CA GLU A 497 25.65 10.36 17.92
C GLU A 497 25.08 8.96 18.11
N TYR A 498 25.03 8.46 19.36
CA TYR A 498 24.39 7.19 19.67
C TYR A 498 22.93 7.16 19.21
N VAL A 499 22.14 8.19 19.54
CA VAL A 499 20.73 8.29 19.09
C VAL A 499 20.64 8.30 17.57
N ALA A 500 21.49 9.07 16.88
CA ALA A 500 21.51 9.13 15.42
C ALA A 500 21.81 7.76 14.78
N LEU A 501 22.79 7.03 15.30
CA LEU A 501 23.15 5.70 14.80
C LEU A 501 22.06 4.66 15.06
N VAL A 502 21.44 4.68 16.25
CA VAL A 502 20.31 3.78 16.56
C VAL A 502 19.14 4.05 15.61
N VAL A 503 18.82 5.32 15.33
CA VAL A 503 17.75 5.69 14.39
C VAL A 503 18.11 5.28 12.96
N ASP A 504 19.35 5.48 12.52
CA ASP A 504 19.81 5.04 11.19
C ASP A 504 19.65 3.53 11.01
N ALA A 505 20.18 2.75 11.95
CA ALA A 505 20.08 1.30 11.94
C ALA A 505 18.61 0.84 12.01
N THR A 506 17.78 1.52 12.80
CA THR A 506 16.39 1.10 13.03
C THR A 506 15.48 1.39 11.83
N VAL A 507 15.51 2.59 11.23
CA VAL A 507 14.54 2.99 10.20
C VAL A 507 15.13 3.42 8.85
N HIS A 508 16.45 3.49 8.71
CA HIS A 508 17.13 3.89 7.48
C HIS A 508 18.10 2.81 6.97
N GLY A 509 19.41 3.00 7.16
CA GLY A 509 20.47 2.14 6.63
C GLY A 509 20.26 0.67 6.95
N GLY A 510 19.83 0.33 8.17
CA GLY A 510 19.70 -1.07 8.59
C GLY A 510 18.53 -1.84 7.96
N ILE A 511 17.56 -1.16 7.36
CA ILE A 511 16.41 -1.80 6.68
C ILE A 511 16.33 -1.50 5.19
N SER A 512 17.16 -0.58 4.68
CA SER A 512 17.16 -0.10 3.29
C SER A 512 17.10 -1.24 2.27
N ARG A 513 17.94 -2.27 2.42
CA ARG A 513 18.05 -3.37 1.44
C ARG A 513 16.79 -4.23 1.42
N GLN A 514 16.18 -4.46 2.59
CA GLN A 514 14.92 -5.19 2.76
C GLN A 514 13.76 -4.42 2.10
N VAL A 515 13.70 -3.10 2.33
CA VAL A 515 12.68 -2.21 1.75
C VAL A 515 12.81 -2.15 0.24
N GLU A 516 14.03 -2.00 -0.30
CA GLU A 516 14.25 -1.99 -1.75
C GLU A 516 13.97 -3.35 -2.40
N ALA A 517 14.28 -4.46 -1.72
CA ALA A 517 13.88 -5.79 -2.18
C ALA A 517 12.35 -5.93 -2.27
N PHE A 518 11.61 -5.44 -1.26
CA PHE A 518 10.15 -5.41 -1.30
C PHE A 518 9.62 -4.56 -2.46
N LYS A 519 10.12 -3.31 -2.60
CA LYS A 519 9.71 -2.41 -3.69
C LYS A 519 10.01 -3.01 -5.06
N SER A 520 11.17 -3.66 -5.22
CA SER A 520 11.55 -4.35 -6.45
C SER A 520 10.56 -5.47 -6.80
N GLY A 521 10.17 -6.29 -5.83
CA GLY A 521 9.15 -7.32 -6.02
C GLY A 521 7.78 -6.75 -6.38
N PHE A 522 7.37 -5.68 -5.70
CA PHE A 522 6.10 -5.00 -5.95
C PHE A 522 6.02 -4.46 -7.38
N ASN A 523 7.07 -3.74 -7.81
CA ASN A 523 7.14 -3.10 -9.12
C ASN A 523 7.15 -4.09 -10.30
N GLN A 524 7.40 -5.38 -10.06
CA GLN A 524 7.28 -6.42 -11.09
C GLN A 524 5.82 -6.74 -11.47
N VAL A 525 4.84 -6.38 -10.63
CA VAL A 525 3.41 -6.55 -10.92
C VAL A 525 2.83 -5.26 -11.48
N PHE A 526 2.97 -4.15 -10.75
CA PHE A 526 2.63 -2.80 -11.23
C PHE A 526 3.40 -1.73 -10.42
N PRO A 527 3.55 -0.49 -10.95
CA PRO A 527 4.35 0.53 -10.28
C PRO A 527 3.80 0.94 -8.90
N ILE A 528 4.63 0.85 -7.86
CA ILE A 528 4.27 1.16 -6.47
C ILE A 528 3.81 2.61 -6.26
N LYS A 529 4.29 3.55 -7.10
CA LYS A 529 3.92 4.97 -7.07
C LYS A 529 2.41 5.22 -7.16
N HIS A 530 1.65 4.31 -7.76
CA HIS A 530 0.19 4.43 -7.82
C HIS A 530 -0.48 4.37 -6.45
N LEU A 531 0.21 3.86 -5.41
CA LEU A 531 -0.29 3.86 -4.04
C LEU A 531 -0.18 5.22 -3.35
N GLN A 532 0.59 6.18 -3.88
CA GLN A 532 0.82 7.48 -3.23
C GLN A 532 -0.44 8.36 -3.07
N ILE A 533 -1.54 8.00 -3.73
CA ILE A 533 -2.84 8.66 -3.53
C ILE A 533 -3.51 8.27 -2.21
N PHE A 534 -3.03 7.23 -1.54
CA PHE A 534 -3.59 6.71 -0.29
C PHE A 534 -2.76 7.14 0.92
N THR A 535 -3.42 7.23 2.07
CA THR A 535 -2.75 7.35 3.37
C THR A 535 -2.30 5.98 3.88
N GLU A 536 -1.44 5.93 4.90
CA GLU A 536 -0.98 4.69 5.51
C GLU A 536 -2.13 3.83 6.04
N GLU A 537 -3.18 4.45 6.59
CA GLU A 537 -4.37 3.76 7.11
C GLU A 537 -5.25 3.23 5.97
N GLU A 538 -5.30 3.93 4.84
CA GLU A 538 -6.01 3.50 3.65
C GLU A 538 -5.30 2.36 2.93
N VAL A 539 -3.97 2.37 2.89
CA VAL A 539 -3.18 1.23 2.38
C VAL A 539 -3.37 0.01 3.26
N GLU A 540 -3.34 0.18 4.60
CA GLU A 540 -3.70 -0.88 5.54
C GLU A 540 -5.09 -1.42 5.20
N ARG A 541 -6.12 -0.56 5.14
CA ARG A 541 -7.50 -0.97 4.82
C ARG A 541 -7.61 -1.69 3.47
N LEU A 542 -6.88 -1.24 2.45
CA LEU A 542 -6.89 -1.84 1.12
C LEU A 542 -6.28 -3.24 1.10
N LEU A 543 -5.20 -3.45 1.84
CA LEU A 543 -4.46 -4.72 1.90
C LEU A 543 -5.07 -5.71 2.87
N CYS A 544 -5.44 -5.22 4.04
CA CYS A 544 -5.87 -6.01 5.17
C CYS A 544 -7.39 -6.21 5.21
N GLY A 545 -8.14 -5.37 4.50
CA GLY A 545 -9.59 -5.32 4.63
C GLY A 545 -10.05 -4.41 5.77
N GLU A 546 -11.33 -4.52 6.11
CA GLU A 546 -11.95 -3.72 7.16
C GLU A 546 -11.82 -4.35 8.55
N ARG A 547 -11.78 -3.48 9.56
CA ARG A 547 -11.86 -3.91 10.97
C ARG A 547 -13.33 -4.15 11.30
N ASP A 548 -13.61 -5.31 11.90
CA ASP A 548 -14.95 -5.85 12.13
C ASP A 548 -15.75 -5.10 13.22
N LEU A 549 -16.24 -3.91 12.88
CA LEU A 549 -17.27 -3.21 13.64
C LEU A 549 -18.64 -3.60 13.08
N TRP A 550 -19.16 -4.76 13.50
CA TRP A 550 -20.46 -5.24 13.01
C TRP A 550 -21.59 -4.62 13.83
N ASP A 551 -22.31 -3.66 13.26
CA ASP A 551 -23.63 -3.27 13.79
C ASP A 551 -24.67 -4.33 13.39
N PHE A 552 -25.60 -4.61 14.31
CA PHE A 552 -26.65 -5.62 14.13
C PHE A 552 -27.56 -5.29 12.95
N ASN A 553 -27.83 -4.00 12.73
CA ASN A 553 -28.69 -3.54 11.64
C ASN A 553 -28.01 -3.74 10.27
N GLU A 554 -26.72 -3.46 10.17
CA GLU A 554 -25.94 -3.64 8.94
C GLU A 554 -25.79 -5.12 8.55
N LEU A 555 -25.64 -6.02 9.54
CA LEU A 555 -25.55 -7.47 9.30
C LEU A 555 -26.78 -8.01 8.55
N ILE A 556 -27.98 -7.60 8.94
CA ILE A 556 -29.24 -8.07 8.35
C ILE A 556 -29.39 -7.55 6.90
N ASP A 557 -29.01 -6.30 6.65
CA ASP A 557 -29.15 -5.67 5.33
C ASP A 557 -28.20 -6.25 4.27
N HIS A 558 -27.08 -6.82 4.72
CA HIS A 558 -26.04 -7.35 3.84
C HIS A 558 -26.01 -8.88 3.73
N ILE A 559 -26.69 -9.61 4.62
CA ILE A 559 -26.82 -11.07 4.57
C ILE A 559 -28.13 -11.47 3.87
N LYS A 560 -28.03 -12.38 2.91
CA LYS A 560 -29.20 -12.96 2.25
C LYS A 560 -29.67 -14.19 3.01
N PHE A 561 -30.95 -14.23 3.40
CA PHE A 561 -31.59 -15.43 3.94
C PHE A 561 -32.40 -16.11 2.84
N ASP A 562 -32.20 -17.42 2.65
CA ASP A 562 -32.86 -18.16 1.57
C ASP A 562 -33.19 -19.60 1.99
N HIS A 563 -33.94 -20.31 1.15
CA HIS A 563 -34.23 -21.74 1.27
C HIS A 563 -34.72 -22.18 2.67
N GLY A 564 -35.74 -21.49 3.19
CA GLY A 564 -36.41 -21.86 4.44
C GLY A 564 -35.99 -21.07 5.67
N TYR A 565 -35.12 -20.07 5.53
CA TYR A 565 -34.90 -19.03 6.54
C TYR A 565 -35.27 -17.64 6.05
N THR A 566 -35.67 -16.81 7.00
CA THR A 566 -35.96 -15.38 6.86
C THR A 566 -35.22 -14.63 7.97
N ALA A 567 -35.07 -13.31 7.84
CA ALA A 567 -34.47 -12.48 8.89
C ALA A 567 -35.19 -12.61 10.26
N SER A 568 -36.48 -12.96 10.26
CA SER A 568 -37.30 -13.18 11.46
C SER A 568 -37.27 -14.61 12.01
N SER A 569 -36.54 -15.53 11.39
CA SER A 569 -36.48 -16.93 11.82
C SER A 569 -35.69 -17.05 13.13
N PRO A 570 -36.17 -17.78 14.16
CA PRO A 570 -35.46 -17.88 15.44
C PRO A 570 -34.00 -18.36 15.33
N PRO A 571 -33.65 -19.33 14.46
CA PRO A 571 -32.24 -19.69 14.27
C PRO A 571 -31.36 -18.55 13.71
N ILE A 572 -31.93 -17.65 12.91
CA ILE A 572 -31.19 -16.49 12.38
C ILE A 572 -30.97 -15.46 13.49
N SER A 573 -31.99 -15.16 14.31
CA SER A 573 -31.83 -14.28 15.46
C SER A 573 -30.77 -14.81 16.43
N ASN A 574 -30.80 -16.11 16.75
CA ASN A 574 -29.79 -16.75 17.58
C ASN A 574 -28.37 -16.63 17.00
N LEU A 575 -28.21 -16.85 15.69
CA LEU A 575 -26.91 -16.73 15.02
C LEU A 575 -26.36 -15.29 15.13
N LEU A 576 -27.19 -14.29 14.86
CA LEU A 576 -26.78 -12.89 14.92
C LEU A 576 -26.39 -12.46 16.34
N GLU A 577 -27.10 -12.96 17.36
CA GLU A 577 -26.71 -12.75 18.76
C GLU A 577 -25.37 -13.42 19.11
N ILE A 578 -25.16 -14.68 18.68
CA ILE A 578 -23.90 -15.40 18.91
C ILE A 578 -22.72 -14.65 18.28
N ILE A 579 -22.91 -14.21 17.03
CA ILE A 579 -21.92 -13.41 16.29
C ILE A 579 -21.57 -12.12 17.04
N ARG A 580 -22.56 -11.44 17.62
CA ARG A 580 -22.33 -10.23 18.42
C ARG A 580 -21.53 -10.52 19.69
N GLU A 581 -21.79 -11.66 20.33
CA GLU A 581 -21.09 -12.12 21.53
C GLU A 581 -19.69 -12.67 21.25
N PHE A 582 -19.33 -12.92 19.98
CA PHE A 582 -17.98 -13.36 19.66
C PHE A 582 -16.95 -12.31 20.03
N ASN A 583 -15.85 -12.78 20.62
CA ASN A 583 -14.64 -11.98 20.77
C ASN A 583 -13.95 -11.78 19.41
N TYR A 584 -12.87 -10.99 19.40
CA TYR A 584 -12.16 -10.66 18.17
C TYR A 584 -11.66 -11.90 17.40
N GLU A 585 -11.07 -12.88 18.10
CA GLU A 585 -10.54 -14.10 17.48
C GLU A 585 -11.67 -15.02 16.97
N GLU A 586 -12.76 -15.17 17.72
CA GLU A 586 -13.92 -15.95 17.31
C GLU A 586 -14.58 -15.37 16.04
N ARG A 587 -14.65 -14.03 15.91
CA ARG A 587 -15.18 -13.37 14.71
C ARG A 587 -14.30 -13.61 13.49
N ARG A 588 -12.98 -13.48 13.63
CA ARG A 588 -12.01 -13.78 12.57
C ARG A 588 -12.12 -15.21 12.10
N ALA A 589 -12.18 -16.15 13.04
CA ALA A 589 -12.31 -17.57 12.76
C ALA A 589 -13.63 -17.88 12.03
N PHE A 590 -14.74 -17.24 12.43
CA PHE A 590 -16.02 -17.34 11.74
C PHE A 590 -15.96 -16.79 10.31
N LEU A 591 -15.35 -15.61 10.10
CA LEU A 591 -15.17 -15.05 8.75
C LEU A 591 -14.35 -15.99 7.87
N GLN A 592 -13.24 -16.53 8.39
CA GLN A 592 -12.41 -17.47 7.67
C GLN A 592 -13.19 -18.73 7.31
N PHE A 593 -13.99 -19.25 8.25
CA PHE A 593 -14.85 -20.40 8.01
C PHE A 593 -15.88 -20.15 6.90
N VAL A 594 -16.51 -18.97 6.86
CA VAL A 594 -17.60 -18.68 5.92
C VAL A 594 -17.11 -18.16 4.57
N THR A 595 -16.01 -17.40 4.55
CA THR A 595 -15.53 -16.66 3.37
C THR A 595 -14.16 -17.13 2.86
N GLY A 596 -13.43 -17.92 3.64
CA GLY A 596 -12.04 -18.31 3.35
C GLY A 596 -10.99 -17.26 3.71
N ALA A 597 -11.40 -16.08 4.21
CA ALA A 597 -10.50 -15.02 4.67
C ALA A 597 -10.89 -14.55 6.08
N PRO A 598 -9.92 -14.25 6.96
CA PRO A 598 -10.19 -13.85 8.35
C PRO A 598 -10.66 -12.41 8.49
N ARG A 599 -10.68 -11.63 7.40
CA ARG A 599 -11.11 -10.23 7.35
C ARG A 599 -11.96 -9.98 6.11
N LEU A 600 -12.89 -9.03 6.22
CA LEU A 600 -13.75 -8.64 5.11
C LEU A 600 -13.02 -7.70 4.12
N PRO A 601 -13.33 -7.77 2.81
CA PRO A 601 -12.79 -6.83 1.84
C PRO A 601 -13.20 -5.38 2.13
N PRO A 602 -12.49 -4.38 1.56
CA PRO A 602 -12.89 -2.98 1.68
C PRO A 602 -14.33 -2.75 1.18
N GLY A 603 -15.18 -2.15 2.03
CA GLY A 603 -16.63 -2.04 1.88
C GLY A 603 -17.43 -3.12 2.63
N GLY A 604 -16.75 -3.97 3.41
CA GLY A 604 -17.37 -4.85 4.40
C GLY A 604 -18.23 -5.94 3.77
N LEU A 605 -19.28 -6.36 4.49
CA LEU A 605 -20.22 -7.38 4.02
C LEU A 605 -20.93 -6.97 2.72
N ALA A 606 -21.14 -5.67 2.51
CA ALA A 606 -21.79 -5.14 1.31
C ALA A 606 -20.97 -5.40 0.03
N SER A 607 -19.65 -5.48 0.17
CA SER A 607 -18.71 -5.68 -0.93
C SER A 607 -18.48 -7.15 -1.30
N LEU A 608 -18.99 -8.10 -0.50
CA LEU A 608 -18.89 -9.53 -0.80
C LEU A 608 -19.66 -9.87 -2.08
N ASN A 609 -18.97 -10.49 -3.02
CA ASN A 609 -19.55 -10.95 -4.27
C ASN A 609 -19.10 -12.39 -4.58
N PRO A 610 -19.97 -13.40 -4.41
CA PRO A 610 -21.40 -13.31 -4.08
C PRO A 610 -21.67 -12.86 -2.63
N LYS A 611 -22.87 -12.32 -2.36
CA LYS A 611 -23.29 -11.94 -1.00
C LYS A 611 -23.36 -13.17 -0.09
N LEU A 612 -23.03 -12.98 1.19
CA LEU A 612 -23.18 -14.03 2.20
C LEU A 612 -24.64 -14.50 2.26
N THR A 613 -24.87 -15.77 1.97
CA THR A 613 -26.20 -16.38 1.95
C THR A 613 -26.32 -17.46 3.01
N ILE A 614 -27.31 -17.36 3.90
CA ILE A 614 -27.56 -18.31 4.98
C ILE A 614 -28.85 -19.06 4.69
N VAL A 615 -28.78 -20.39 4.76
CA VAL A 615 -29.91 -21.26 4.42
C VAL A 615 -30.13 -22.37 5.42
N ARG A 616 -31.35 -22.90 5.40
CA ARG A 616 -31.71 -24.04 6.23
C ARG A 616 -31.09 -25.32 5.69
N LYS A 617 -30.32 -26.00 6.54
CA LYS A 617 -29.84 -27.36 6.27
C LYS A 617 -30.93 -28.37 6.58
N HIS A 618 -31.19 -29.29 5.65
CA HIS A 618 -32.05 -30.44 5.91
C HIS A 618 -31.27 -31.45 6.77
N PHE A 619 -31.80 -31.77 7.95
CA PHE A 619 -31.21 -32.73 8.88
C PHE A 619 -31.89 -34.09 8.76
N SER A 620 -31.12 -35.16 8.96
CA SER A 620 -31.59 -36.53 8.67
C SER A 620 -32.18 -37.26 9.88
N LYS A 621 -31.74 -36.95 11.11
CA LYS A 621 -32.24 -37.60 12.33
C LYS A 621 -32.47 -36.66 13.51
N CYS A 622 -31.50 -35.82 13.86
CA CYS A 622 -31.58 -34.88 14.98
C CYS A 622 -30.94 -33.54 14.58
N GLN A 623 -31.72 -32.45 14.65
CA GLN A 623 -31.26 -31.12 14.24
C GLN A 623 -30.06 -30.61 15.06
N ASP A 624 -29.91 -31.07 16.31
CA ASP A 624 -28.84 -30.64 17.21
C ASP A 624 -27.57 -31.49 17.10
N ALA A 625 -27.61 -32.60 16.34
CA ALA A 625 -26.45 -33.44 16.10
C ALA A 625 -25.65 -33.01 14.86
N ASP A 626 -26.33 -32.47 13.85
CA ASP A 626 -25.71 -32.07 12.58
C ASP A 626 -24.84 -30.82 12.76
N LEU A 627 -23.71 -30.77 12.04
CA LEU A 627 -22.83 -29.60 12.00
C LEU A 627 -23.26 -28.62 10.91
N PRO A 628 -23.01 -27.31 11.08
CA PRO A 628 -23.13 -26.38 9.97
C PRO A 628 -22.09 -26.71 8.89
N SER A 629 -22.41 -26.39 7.64
CA SER A 629 -21.50 -26.64 6.52
C SER A 629 -21.48 -25.43 5.61
N VAL A 630 -20.32 -25.14 5.02
CA VAL A 630 -20.07 -23.94 4.23
C VAL A 630 -19.70 -24.31 2.79
N MET A 631 -20.07 -23.43 1.87
CA MET A 631 -19.48 -23.39 0.53
C MET A 631 -18.82 -22.02 0.39
N THR A 632 -17.55 -21.93 0.78
CA THR A 632 -16.77 -20.69 0.84
C THR A 632 -16.71 -19.98 -0.52
N CYS A 633 -16.57 -20.73 -1.63
CA CYS A 633 -16.61 -20.17 -2.98
C CYS A 633 -17.90 -19.40 -3.31
N ALA A 634 -19.00 -19.70 -2.63
CA ALA A 634 -20.30 -19.06 -2.82
C ALA A 634 -20.72 -18.19 -1.62
N ASN A 635 -19.85 -18.00 -0.62
CA ASN A 635 -20.17 -17.36 0.67
C ASN A 635 -21.49 -17.91 1.23
N TYR A 636 -21.62 -19.23 1.31
CA TYR A 636 -22.91 -19.88 1.55
C TYR A 636 -22.85 -20.76 2.80
N LEU A 637 -23.65 -20.42 3.82
CA LEU A 637 -23.71 -21.14 5.10
C LEU A 637 -25.01 -21.94 5.20
N LYS A 638 -24.90 -23.27 5.25
CA LYS A 638 -26.01 -24.19 5.52
C LYS A 638 -26.09 -24.43 7.02
N LEU A 639 -27.10 -23.85 7.67
CA LEU A 639 -27.26 -23.86 9.11
C LEU A 639 -28.44 -24.79 9.51
N PRO A 640 -28.20 -25.84 10.32
CA PRO A 640 -29.27 -26.63 10.93
C PRO A 640 -30.20 -25.78 11.79
N PRO A 641 -31.50 -26.13 11.89
CA PRO A 641 -32.45 -25.41 12.73
C PRO A 641 -32.29 -25.86 14.19
N TYR A 642 -31.18 -25.49 14.83
CA TYR A 642 -30.89 -25.85 16.22
C TYR A 642 -32.01 -25.47 17.19
N SER A 643 -32.22 -26.29 18.22
CA SER A 643 -33.27 -26.10 19.23
C SER A 643 -33.03 -24.88 20.13
N SER A 644 -31.77 -24.49 20.33
CA SER A 644 -31.37 -23.42 21.26
C SER A 644 -30.12 -22.68 20.78
N LYS A 645 -29.93 -21.46 21.29
CA LYS A 645 -28.74 -20.63 21.06
C LYS A 645 -27.46 -21.32 21.54
N ASP A 646 -27.49 -21.95 22.71
CA ASP A 646 -26.32 -22.62 23.29
C ASP A 646 -25.85 -23.79 22.41
N LYS A 647 -26.78 -24.61 21.91
CA LYS A 647 -26.44 -25.70 20.99
C LYS A 647 -25.89 -25.21 19.67
N MET A 648 -26.45 -24.12 19.14
CA MET A 648 -25.94 -23.48 17.94
C MET A 648 -24.51 -22.96 18.15
N ARG A 649 -24.24 -22.28 19.27
CA ARG A 649 -22.90 -21.77 19.59
C ARG A 649 -21.87 -22.90 19.70
N GLU A 650 -22.21 -23.95 20.46
CA GLU A 650 -21.37 -25.15 20.63
C GLU A 650 -21.00 -25.76 19.26
N LYS A 651 -22.00 -26.00 18.41
CA LYS A 651 -21.79 -26.64 17.09
C LYS A 651 -21.09 -25.74 16.08
N LEU A 652 -21.35 -24.44 16.14
CA LEU A 652 -20.70 -23.46 15.27
C LEU A 652 -19.21 -23.34 15.61
N LEU A 653 -18.87 -23.18 16.90
CA LEU A 653 -17.47 -23.12 17.33
C LEU A 653 -16.73 -24.43 17.01
N TYR A 654 -17.36 -25.58 17.27
CA TYR A 654 -16.78 -26.88 16.90
C TYR A 654 -16.48 -26.97 15.39
N ALA A 655 -17.43 -26.58 14.53
CA ALA A 655 -17.24 -26.63 13.08
C ALA A 655 -16.19 -25.62 12.58
N ILE A 656 -16.07 -24.46 13.23
CA ILE A 656 -15.02 -23.47 12.92
C ILE A 656 -13.65 -24.06 13.27
N THR A 657 -13.48 -24.59 14.48
CA THR A 657 -12.18 -25.11 14.95
C THR A 657 -11.73 -26.33 14.16
N GLU A 658 -12.63 -27.30 13.92
CA GLU A 658 -12.29 -28.52 13.17
C GLU A 658 -12.20 -28.27 11.65
N GLY A 659 -12.88 -27.25 11.14
CA GLY A 659 -12.92 -26.91 9.71
C GLY A 659 -11.71 -26.14 9.19
N GLN A 660 -10.82 -25.66 10.06
CA GLN A 660 -9.65 -24.85 9.68
C GLN A 660 -8.50 -25.64 9.04
N GLY A 661 -8.50 -26.98 9.14
CA GLY A 661 -7.40 -27.83 8.68
C GLY A 661 -7.59 -28.52 7.33
N SER A 662 -8.82 -28.62 6.82
CA SER A 662 -9.11 -29.22 5.51
C SER A 662 -10.53 -28.93 5.03
N PHE A 663 -10.67 -28.57 3.75
CA PHE A 663 -11.95 -28.37 3.06
C PHE A 663 -12.73 -29.68 2.76
N HIS A 664 -12.47 -30.78 3.47
CA HIS A 664 -13.17 -32.06 3.26
C HIS A 664 -14.68 -32.06 3.61
N LEU A 665 -15.22 -30.95 4.13
CA LEU A 665 -16.63 -30.85 4.58
C LEU A 665 -17.59 -30.25 3.55
N SER A 666 -17.15 -30.03 2.31
CA SER A 666 -18.00 -29.52 1.20
C SER A 666 -18.95 -30.58 0.62
#